data_AF-A0A9N9STK2-F1
#
_entry.id   AF-A0A9N9STK2-F1
#
_cell.length_a   1.000
_cell.length_b   1.000
_cell.length_c   1.000
_cell.angle_alpha   90.00
_cell.angle_beta   90.00
_cell.angle_gamma   90.00
#
_symmetry.space_group_name_H-M   'P 1'
#
loop_
_entity.id
_entity.type
_entity.pdbx_description
1 polymer ?
#
loop_
_entity_poly.entity_id
_entity_poly.type
_entity_poly.pdbx_seq_one_letter_code
_entity_poly.pdbx_strand_id
1 'polypeptide(L)'
;MLLVANKFRKRKINGTSGLLWRESKDDQGRSCPAKVDGDLFWPDTEESSCSTSQPICLNTNLEISKRCCGENSIWDESPKCYSLQQDIINPCPDAFVGVDNICMFAIVTTYPPNCPFAETLPYDEYAEYIQTVQYPIWLPINREDGTYGKGLFYWNEQSELYKTPSGFNVSYDELLLDNHCLILIKPQYVKAVPCDELHTAICAYRTLPERTKSFCSQTLGLNCKQSSYSPKSVCFCKQYQSNGNKIELQMPYQNLLYTSLDEVCDIGLERKDNQYFWTYSNVSIEYTNWSPNTEFGTNFAYGAMSSDGWVLRENKFDNKCSLIETFPPNLNDSLVLNYNNISSIFTVSVTNAAYWKQKDNVEEPLLFCYTDAAEDLIVKRLDITKGINNNIFTFLASDGPGHYWCEGFLYPELEVRKSNVYFLPPTNPEYIAVFFHHFTADNNPLSTEYLQYVQNLLKTGILESLPLTSLYPRIMKIVDIFATNSTAVLNFHLTTKTDVDLFQTYSDLLNLDVENFFLTSMLIYSTCIGSETQNAEGKKVLWPTTPFGETAVKPFNDWCVNKEGIVITRTCGGNFIDGAVWSELDRNCFSPESVSPTLILANLLKSCALKYLKLLEDSSSRITSLSDFTSLISGIMQIPPTILKQSQQTYKSTDSILHSVGKILEKIDNVTSETTNYLSIVIFSIEDFYSDTLIWTKTDNDVYSIKYVNSTDMNIFELEQEEDFDLGLRFNKGLIENATRSSDCKKIIVIAYFKPTLFNEDVTRNYTSTVFTTIFPNLDETNSDIQDLVTTIYKHDNPLSEYICSYWTEGYWYHKNVIVESNKTYVCSFQKMANVAMVSKAELSELLVDFLQLECDEALAKTLKLLKEHLNSFTAADVEKLYYLLIKCEDFTDTDIIMNIIDKILQMPLKIITHAMENYSLNFLDLLEAILECRQKSYISEFKHFAVAAQYLKEDNLTGFYIDCHQFKCQIVFTHDYNEIHQ
;
A
#
# COMPACT_ATOMS: atom_id res chain seq x y z
N MET A 1 31.91 -12.66 -31.42
CA MET A 1 32.64 -12.33 -30.17
C MET A 1 34.16 -12.36 -30.31
N LEU A 2 34.81 -13.44 -30.79
CA LEU A 2 36.29 -13.52 -30.93
C LEU A 2 36.96 -12.56 -31.93
N LEU A 3 36.20 -11.86 -32.79
CA LEU A 3 36.75 -10.90 -33.77
C LEU A 3 36.98 -9.48 -33.23
N VAL A 4 36.34 -9.10 -32.11
CA VAL A 4 36.48 -7.75 -31.51
C VAL A 4 37.76 -7.64 -30.67
N ALA A 5 38.12 -8.70 -29.93
CA ALA A 5 39.35 -8.75 -29.14
C ALA A 5 40.63 -8.67 -29.99
N ASN A 6 40.59 -9.14 -31.24
CA ASN A 6 41.77 -9.15 -32.13
C ASN A 6 42.09 -7.79 -32.75
N LYS A 7 41.15 -6.82 -32.74
CA LYS A 7 41.40 -5.47 -33.27
C LYS A 7 42.00 -4.51 -32.23
N PHE A 8 41.72 -4.71 -30.94
CA PHE A 8 42.30 -3.92 -29.84
C PHE A 8 43.71 -4.38 -29.42
N ARG A 9 44.07 -5.66 -29.62
CA ARG A 9 45.40 -6.20 -29.23
C ARG A 9 46.57 -5.81 -30.15
N LYS A 10 46.35 -5.07 -31.25
CA LYS A 10 47.39 -4.68 -32.22
C LYS A 10 47.70 -3.17 -32.22
N ARG A 11 47.96 -2.60 -31.05
CA ARG A 11 48.90 -1.46 -30.92
C ARG A 11 50.08 -1.92 -30.06
N LYS A 12 51.02 -2.59 -30.71
CA LYS A 12 52.34 -2.88 -30.13
C LYS A 12 53.01 -1.52 -29.88
N ILE A 13 53.23 -1.21 -28.62
CA ILE A 13 54.17 -0.16 -28.20
C ILE A 13 55.55 -0.66 -28.66
N ASN A 14 56.00 -0.20 -29.82
CA ASN A 14 57.41 -0.29 -30.20
C ASN A 14 58.17 0.78 -29.41
N GLY A 15 58.31 0.55 -28.11
CA GLY A 15 59.25 1.25 -27.24
C GLY A 15 60.42 0.32 -27.00
N THR A 16 61.37 0.29 -27.93
CA THR A 16 62.69 -0.30 -27.68
C THR A 16 63.43 0.59 -26.69
N SER A 17 63.26 0.33 -25.39
CA SER A 17 64.21 0.75 -24.37
C SER A 17 65.43 -0.18 -24.46
N GLY A 18 66.45 0.27 -25.19
CA GLY A 18 67.78 -0.34 -25.12
C GLY A 18 68.38 -0.09 -23.74
N LEU A 19 68.16 -1.03 -22.82
CA LEU A 19 68.93 -1.14 -21.57
C LEU A 19 70.31 -1.70 -21.92
N LEU A 20 71.26 -0.80 -22.09
CA LEU A 20 72.70 -1.10 -22.11
C LEU A 20 73.12 -1.56 -20.70
N TRP A 21 73.25 -2.87 -20.52
CA TRP A 21 73.92 -3.43 -19.34
C TRP A 21 75.40 -3.06 -19.39
N ARG A 22 75.84 -2.23 -18.44
CA ARG A 22 77.26 -2.00 -18.16
C ARG A 22 77.80 -3.25 -17.48
N GLU A 23 78.73 -3.95 -18.13
CA GLU A 23 79.56 -4.97 -17.50
C GLU A 23 80.38 -4.32 -16.38
N SER A 24 79.97 -4.58 -15.14
CA SER A 24 80.80 -4.42 -13.95
C SER A 24 81.72 -5.65 -13.86
N LYS A 25 82.94 -5.52 -14.38
CA LYS A 25 84.04 -6.43 -14.03
C LYS A 25 84.56 -6.00 -12.65
N ASP A 26 84.27 -6.83 -11.65
CA ASP A 26 85.20 -7.22 -10.58
C ASP A 26 84.41 -7.71 -9.35
N ASP A 27 83.85 -8.91 -9.48
CA ASP A 27 83.93 -9.96 -8.44
C ASP A 27 83.63 -11.29 -9.15
N GLN A 28 84.62 -12.20 -9.22
CA GLN A 28 84.46 -13.51 -9.84
C GLN A 28 83.69 -14.47 -8.92
N GLY A 29 82.48 -14.07 -8.53
CA GLY A 29 81.49 -15.00 -8.01
C GLY A 29 81.19 -16.01 -9.11
N ARG A 30 81.42 -17.29 -8.86
CA ARG A 30 80.95 -18.36 -9.73
C ARG A 30 79.42 -18.25 -9.78
N SER A 31 78.85 -18.02 -10.96
CA SER A 31 77.40 -17.92 -11.14
C SER A 31 76.98 -18.67 -12.41
N CYS A 32 75.80 -19.25 -12.38
CA CYS A 32 75.18 -19.84 -13.55
C CYS A 32 74.62 -18.71 -14.42
N PRO A 33 74.96 -18.66 -15.72
CA PRO A 33 74.45 -17.64 -16.62
C PRO A 33 72.96 -17.86 -16.90
N ALA A 34 72.24 -16.77 -17.17
CA ALA A 34 70.82 -16.78 -17.49
C ALA A 34 70.52 -17.76 -18.63
N LYS A 35 69.43 -18.53 -18.49
CA LYS A 35 69.11 -19.63 -19.39
C LYS A 35 67.63 -19.62 -19.79
N VAL A 36 67.36 -19.78 -21.08
CA VAL A 36 66.00 -19.94 -21.61
C VAL A 36 65.72 -21.42 -21.83
N ASP A 37 64.68 -21.96 -21.20
CA ASP A 37 64.20 -23.33 -21.40
C ASP A 37 62.74 -23.30 -21.88
N GLY A 38 62.53 -23.29 -23.20
CA GLY A 38 61.21 -23.12 -23.81
C GLY A 38 60.70 -21.69 -23.60
N ASP A 39 59.52 -21.56 -22.99
CA ASP A 39 58.90 -20.26 -22.65
C ASP A 39 59.40 -19.70 -21.30
N LEU A 40 60.29 -20.41 -20.60
CA LEU A 40 60.81 -20.01 -19.28
C LEU A 40 62.17 -19.32 -19.39
N PHE A 41 62.32 -18.16 -18.77
CA PHE A 41 63.62 -17.48 -18.59
C PHE A 41 64.11 -17.63 -17.14
N TRP A 42 65.29 -18.21 -16.95
CA TRP A 42 65.97 -18.31 -15.65
C TRP A 42 67.06 -17.23 -15.56
N PRO A 43 67.03 -16.33 -14.56
CA PRO A 43 68.00 -15.24 -14.44
C PRO A 43 69.38 -15.73 -13.97
N ASP A 44 70.41 -14.88 -14.11
CA ASP A 44 71.75 -15.14 -13.57
C ASP A 44 71.67 -15.43 -12.07
N THR A 45 72.33 -16.51 -11.61
CA THR A 45 72.19 -17.00 -10.22
C THR A 45 73.53 -17.45 -9.68
N GLU A 46 73.88 -16.99 -8.47
CA GLU A 46 75.14 -17.35 -7.80
C GLU A 46 75.25 -18.87 -7.55
N GLU A 47 76.47 -19.41 -7.59
CA GLU A 47 76.77 -20.81 -7.29
C GLU A 47 76.26 -21.16 -5.88
N SER A 48 75.64 -22.34 -5.74
CA SER A 48 74.94 -22.81 -4.54
C SER A 48 73.62 -22.07 -4.21
N SER A 49 73.16 -21.15 -5.07
CA SER A 49 71.84 -20.50 -4.94
C SER A 49 70.85 -21.07 -5.96
N CYS A 50 69.57 -20.78 -5.74
CA CYS A 50 68.50 -21.17 -6.66
C CYS A 50 67.70 -19.94 -7.11
N SER A 51 67.20 -19.95 -8.34
CA SER A 51 66.33 -18.90 -8.85
C SER A 51 64.99 -19.43 -9.32
N THR A 52 64.07 -18.49 -9.52
CA THR A 52 62.74 -18.69 -10.09
C THR A 52 62.72 -18.29 -11.55
N SER A 53 61.88 -18.93 -12.35
CA SER A 53 61.72 -18.60 -13.76
C SER A 53 60.84 -17.35 -13.96
N GLN A 54 60.93 -16.75 -15.14
CA GLN A 54 60.06 -15.70 -15.66
C GLN A 54 59.43 -16.17 -16.99
N PRO A 55 58.11 -16.45 -17.07
CA PRO A 55 57.14 -16.48 -15.97
C PRO A 55 57.43 -17.52 -14.89
N ILE A 56 56.85 -17.34 -13.69
CA ILE A 56 57.01 -18.27 -12.57
C ILE A 56 56.41 -19.63 -12.93
N CYS A 57 57.25 -20.67 -12.85
CA CYS A 57 56.88 -22.04 -13.14
C CYS A 57 56.39 -22.76 -11.87
N LEU A 58 55.27 -23.47 -11.96
CA LEU A 58 54.66 -24.21 -10.86
C LEU A 58 54.74 -25.73 -11.08
N ASN A 59 55.01 -26.47 -10.00
CA ASN A 59 54.99 -27.93 -9.99
C ASN A 59 53.56 -28.48 -9.88
N THR A 60 53.41 -29.82 -9.81
CA THR A 60 52.09 -30.48 -9.68
C THR A 60 51.35 -30.19 -8.37
N ASN A 61 52.05 -29.70 -7.35
CA ASN A 61 51.48 -29.27 -6.07
C ASN A 61 51.21 -27.76 -6.04
N LEU A 62 51.34 -27.07 -7.19
CA LEU A 62 51.23 -25.62 -7.34
C LEU A 62 52.29 -24.82 -6.57
N GLU A 63 53.45 -25.41 -6.27
CA GLU A 63 54.58 -24.73 -5.62
C GLU A 63 55.56 -24.19 -6.66
N ILE A 64 56.28 -23.10 -6.34
CA ILE A 64 57.28 -22.52 -7.25
C ILE A 64 58.40 -23.54 -7.49
N SER A 65 58.57 -23.91 -8.75
CA SER A 65 59.72 -24.68 -9.19
C SER A 65 60.95 -23.78 -9.20
N LYS A 66 61.95 -24.13 -8.39
CA LYS A 66 63.25 -23.46 -8.37
C LYS A 66 64.25 -24.29 -9.16
N ARG A 67 65.21 -23.60 -9.75
CA ARG A 67 66.36 -24.21 -10.42
C ARG A 67 67.62 -23.78 -9.72
N CYS A 68 68.49 -24.72 -9.38
CA CYS A 68 69.66 -24.43 -8.55
C CYS A 68 70.94 -24.44 -9.37
N CYS A 69 71.81 -23.49 -9.05
CA CYS A 69 73.15 -23.42 -9.61
C CYS A 69 74.07 -24.32 -8.77
N GLY A 70 74.44 -25.48 -9.30
CA GLY A 70 75.31 -26.43 -8.63
C GLY A 70 76.80 -26.04 -8.69
N GLU A 71 77.64 -26.84 -8.04
CA GLU A 71 79.10 -26.69 -8.09
C GLU A 71 79.62 -26.67 -9.54
N ASN A 72 80.52 -25.73 -9.86
CA ASN A 72 81.04 -25.39 -11.19
C ASN A 72 80.11 -24.55 -12.07
N SER A 73 79.16 -23.81 -11.50
CA SER A 73 78.27 -22.93 -12.25
C SER A 73 77.44 -23.65 -13.32
N ILE A 74 77.03 -24.88 -13.02
CA ILE A 74 76.17 -25.69 -13.89
C ILE A 74 74.77 -25.74 -13.27
N TRP A 75 73.78 -25.35 -14.07
CA TRP A 75 72.38 -25.53 -13.70
C TRP A 75 72.02 -27.01 -13.54
N ASP A 76 71.26 -27.34 -12.50
CA ASP A 76 70.61 -28.64 -12.39
C ASP A 76 69.55 -28.89 -13.49
N GLU A 77 68.98 -30.08 -13.50
CA GLU A 77 67.96 -30.47 -14.48
C GLU A 77 66.75 -29.52 -14.37
N SER A 78 66.27 -29.02 -15.52
CA SER A 78 65.13 -28.10 -15.51
C SER A 78 63.93 -28.80 -14.87
N PRO A 79 63.30 -28.19 -13.85
CA PRO A 79 62.12 -28.78 -13.24
C PRO A 79 60.99 -28.91 -14.27
N LYS A 80 60.14 -29.93 -14.11
CA LYS A 80 58.95 -30.11 -14.95
C LYS A 80 57.92 -29.05 -14.61
N CYS A 81 57.66 -28.17 -15.58
CA CYS A 81 56.63 -27.15 -15.43
C CYS A 81 55.25 -27.73 -15.67
N TYR A 82 54.40 -27.71 -14.64
CA TYR A 82 53.02 -28.17 -14.73
C TYR A 82 52.09 -27.03 -15.17
N SER A 83 52.26 -25.83 -14.61
CA SER A 83 51.55 -24.63 -15.01
C SER A 83 52.43 -23.39 -14.88
N LEU A 84 52.12 -22.35 -15.65
CA LEU A 84 52.76 -21.04 -15.58
C LEU A 84 51.87 -20.10 -14.77
N GLN A 85 52.42 -19.46 -13.75
CA GLN A 85 51.78 -18.31 -13.11
C GLN A 85 51.78 -17.16 -14.11
N GLN A 86 50.67 -16.42 -14.17
CA GLN A 86 50.57 -15.25 -15.05
C GLN A 86 51.48 -14.15 -14.51
N ASP A 87 52.41 -13.65 -15.34
CA ASP A 87 53.28 -12.51 -14.98
C ASP A 87 52.51 -11.23 -14.74
N ILE A 88 51.34 -11.09 -15.38
CA ILE A 88 50.48 -9.93 -15.29
C ILE A 88 49.07 -10.43 -15.03
N ILE A 89 48.56 -10.16 -13.83
CA ILE A 89 47.16 -10.39 -13.47
C ILE A 89 46.29 -9.40 -14.25
N ASN A 90 45.32 -9.90 -15.02
CA ASN A 90 44.33 -9.06 -15.68
C ASN A 90 43.54 -8.28 -14.60
N PRO A 91 43.48 -6.94 -14.64
CA PRO A 91 42.74 -6.16 -13.64
C PRO A 91 41.21 -6.31 -13.78
N CYS A 92 40.75 -6.93 -14.86
CA CYS A 92 39.35 -7.15 -15.15
C CYS A 92 38.94 -8.63 -14.97
N PRO A 93 37.65 -8.91 -14.68
CA PRO A 93 37.14 -10.28 -14.65
C PRO A 93 37.30 -10.99 -15.99
N ASP A 94 37.20 -12.32 -15.96
CA ASP A 94 37.21 -13.12 -17.18
C ASP A 94 36.05 -12.72 -18.10
N ALA A 95 36.30 -12.73 -19.42
CA ALA A 95 35.44 -12.21 -20.48
C ALA A 95 35.38 -10.67 -20.65
N PHE A 96 35.95 -9.88 -19.73
CA PHE A 96 36.04 -8.43 -19.88
C PHE A 96 37.30 -8.04 -20.67
N VAL A 97 37.19 -6.95 -21.43
CA VAL A 97 38.31 -6.33 -22.11
C VAL A 97 38.77 -5.13 -21.29
N GLY A 98 39.98 -5.21 -20.75
CA GLY A 98 40.64 -4.07 -20.09
C GLY A 98 41.18 -3.08 -21.12
N VAL A 99 40.80 -1.81 -20.99
CA VAL A 99 41.37 -0.66 -21.72
C VAL A 99 41.68 0.40 -20.68
N ASP A 100 42.96 0.72 -20.51
CA ASP A 100 43.46 1.59 -19.45
C ASP A 100 42.97 1.13 -18.06
N ASN A 101 42.17 1.95 -17.37
CA ASN A 101 41.58 1.66 -16.07
C ASN A 101 40.11 1.22 -16.15
N ILE A 102 39.61 0.89 -17.35
CA ILE A 102 38.22 0.51 -17.61
C ILE A 102 38.14 -0.95 -18.05
N CYS A 103 37.23 -1.71 -17.45
CA CYS A 103 36.82 -3.03 -17.86
C CYS A 103 35.52 -2.93 -18.66
N MET A 104 35.54 -3.28 -19.94
CA MET A 104 34.37 -3.27 -20.81
C MET A 104 33.88 -4.68 -21.12
N PHE A 105 32.55 -4.85 -21.08
CA PHE A 105 31.86 -6.07 -21.48
C PHE A 105 30.73 -5.73 -22.44
N ALA A 106 30.72 -6.38 -23.60
CA ALA A 106 29.69 -6.18 -24.62
C ALA A 106 28.71 -7.36 -24.59
N ILE A 107 27.42 -7.07 -24.46
CA ILE A 107 26.34 -8.06 -24.39
C ILE A 107 25.22 -7.70 -25.36
N VAL A 108 24.59 -8.70 -25.99
CA VAL A 108 23.38 -8.48 -26.79
C VAL A 108 22.17 -8.70 -25.88
N THR A 109 21.33 -7.68 -25.71
CA THR A 109 20.24 -7.66 -24.73
C THR A 109 19.15 -6.69 -25.15
N THR A 110 17.97 -6.81 -24.53
CA THR A 110 16.94 -5.77 -24.52
C THR A 110 17.34 -4.62 -23.59
N TYR A 111 16.60 -3.51 -23.63
CA TYR A 111 16.76 -2.38 -22.72
C TYR A 111 15.81 -2.49 -21.51
N PRO A 112 16.21 -2.11 -20.28
CA PRO A 112 17.57 -1.70 -19.90
C PRO A 112 18.53 -2.89 -20.00
N PRO A 113 19.82 -2.64 -20.32
CA PRO A 113 20.77 -3.72 -20.48
C PRO A 113 21.04 -4.45 -19.16
N ASN A 114 21.01 -5.78 -19.20
CA ASN A 114 21.28 -6.60 -18.03
C ASN A 114 22.80 -6.74 -17.80
N CYS A 115 23.40 -5.66 -17.33
CA CYS A 115 24.82 -5.60 -17.03
C CYS A 115 25.17 -6.48 -15.82
N PRO A 116 26.29 -7.24 -15.84
CA PRO A 116 26.62 -8.19 -14.77
C PRO A 116 26.77 -7.56 -13.37
N PHE A 117 27.12 -6.28 -13.31
CA PHE A 117 27.25 -5.51 -12.08
C PHE A 117 26.49 -4.18 -12.19
N ALA A 118 25.93 -3.73 -11.08
CA ALA A 118 25.07 -2.54 -11.02
C ALA A 118 25.83 -1.21 -11.22
N GLU A 119 27.07 -1.10 -10.72
CA GLU A 119 27.88 0.12 -10.80
C GLU A 119 28.56 0.26 -12.17
N THR A 120 27.78 0.59 -13.19
CA THR A 120 28.31 0.94 -14.50
C THR A 120 28.86 2.37 -14.52
N LEU A 121 29.91 2.60 -15.28
CA LEU A 121 30.43 3.95 -15.53
C LEU A 121 29.40 4.80 -16.29
N PRO A 122 29.38 6.12 -16.07
CA PRO A 122 28.69 7.08 -16.93
C PRO A 122 29.17 7.03 -18.39
N TYR A 123 28.25 7.27 -19.34
CA TYR A 123 28.48 7.18 -20.78
C TYR A 123 29.66 8.02 -21.26
N ASP A 124 29.79 9.25 -20.75
CA ASP A 124 30.88 10.18 -21.09
C ASP A 124 32.28 9.60 -20.80
N GLU A 125 32.43 8.80 -19.74
CA GLU A 125 33.72 8.16 -19.40
C GLU A 125 34.16 7.12 -20.44
N TYR A 126 33.24 6.52 -21.21
CA TYR A 126 33.56 5.50 -22.22
C TYR A 126 33.06 5.81 -23.64
N ALA A 127 32.51 7.00 -23.86
CA ALA A 127 31.93 7.43 -25.14
C ALA A 127 32.96 7.37 -26.29
N GLU A 128 34.21 7.79 -26.04
CA GLU A 128 35.28 7.77 -27.04
C GLU A 128 35.54 6.36 -27.59
N TYR A 129 35.45 5.33 -26.74
CA TYR A 129 35.62 3.93 -27.15
C TYR A 129 34.46 3.45 -28.00
N ILE A 130 33.22 3.83 -27.64
CA ILE A 130 32.01 3.49 -28.37
C ILE A 130 31.99 4.08 -29.77
N GLN A 131 32.51 5.29 -29.95
CA GLN A 131 32.53 5.94 -31.27
C GLN A 131 33.33 5.15 -32.32
N THR A 132 34.22 4.26 -31.90
CA THR A 132 35.00 3.40 -32.81
C THR A 132 34.25 2.15 -33.28
N VAL A 133 33.10 1.87 -32.68
CA VAL A 133 32.31 0.66 -32.91
C VAL A 133 31.41 0.81 -34.14
N GLN A 134 31.30 -0.24 -34.95
CA GLN A 134 30.57 -0.22 -36.23
C GLN A 134 29.17 -0.83 -36.19
N TYR A 135 28.67 -1.22 -35.01
CA TYR A 135 27.36 -1.83 -34.83
C TYR A 135 26.49 -0.99 -33.89
N PRO A 136 25.15 -1.11 -33.97
CA PRO A 136 24.25 -0.36 -33.09
C PRO A 136 24.47 -0.68 -31.62
N ILE A 137 24.54 0.36 -30.80
CA ILE A 137 24.74 0.26 -29.35
C ILE A 137 23.60 0.96 -28.62
N TRP A 138 23.06 0.33 -27.58
CA TRP A 138 22.14 0.96 -26.65
C TRP A 138 22.77 2.21 -26.01
N LEU A 139 22.08 3.34 -26.09
CA LEU A 139 22.38 4.51 -25.26
C LEU A 139 21.62 4.37 -23.94
N PRO A 140 22.15 4.82 -22.80
CA PRO A 140 21.45 4.82 -21.52
C PRO A 140 20.42 5.97 -21.49
N ILE A 141 19.53 5.98 -22.48
CA ILE A 141 18.55 7.03 -22.73
C ILE A 141 17.24 6.34 -23.08
N ASN A 142 16.22 6.65 -22.31
CA ASN A 142 14.86 6.22 -22.57
C ASN A 142 13.90 7.39 -22.32
N ARG A 143 12.69 7.23 -22.83
CA ARG A 143 11.56 8.07 -22.43
C ARG A 143 10.58 7.25 -21.62
N GLU A 144 9.95 7.89 -20.65
CA GLU A 144 8.88 7.29 -19.85
C GLU A 144 7.56 7.91 -20.31
N ASP A 145 6.69 7.10 -20.91
CA ASP A 145 5.29 7.46 -21.15
C ASP A 145 4.52 7.23 -19.85
N GLY A 146 3.63 8.14 -19.48
CA GLY A 146 2.91 8.02 -18.20
C GLY A 146 2.02 9.22 -17.89
N THR A 147 2.09 9.70 -16.65
CA THR A 147 1.26 10.83 -16.15
C THR A 147 1.33 12.05 -17.08
N TYR A 148 2.50 12.32 -17.65
CA TYR A 148 2.77 13.46 -18.53
C TYR A 148 2.56 13.17 -20.03
N GLY A 149 1.89 12.06 -20.38
CA GLY A 149 1.67 11.65 -21.77
C GLY A 149 2.95 11.17 -22.44
N LYS A 150 3.24 11.65 -23.66
CA LYS A 150 4.45 11.32 -24.42
C LYS A 150 5.66 12.03 -23.82
N GLY A 151 6.57 11.26 -23.22
CA GLY A 151 7.75 11.79 -22.53
C GLY A 151 8.88 12.24 -23.47
N LEU A 152 9.76 13.13 -22.98
CA LEU A 152 11.03 13.42 -23.64
C LEU A 152 12.03 12.26 -23.43
N PHE A 153 13.05 12.20 -24.28
CA PHE A 153 14.18 11.28 -24.08
C PHE A 153 15.15 11.83 -23.04
N TYR A 154 15.25 11.12 -21.92
CA TYR A 154 16.09 11.47 -20.80
C TYR A 154 17.22 10.46 -20.60
N TRP A 155 18.37 10.95 -20.16
CA TRP A 155 19.44 10.08 -19.68
C TRP A 155 18.97 9.32 -18.43
N ASN A 156 19.20 8.01 -18.43
CA ASN A 156 18.84 7.09 -17.35
C ASN A 156 20.08 6.31 -16.88
N GLU A 157 21.14 7.05 -16.62
CA GLU A 157 22.39 6.56 -16.05
C GLU A 157 22.70 7.28 -14.74
N GLN A 158 23.53 6.65 -13.90
CA GLN A 158 23.94 7.15 -12.59
C GLN A 158 25.05 8.19 -12.70
N SER A 159 24.73 9.31 -13.36
CA SER A 159 25.66 10.41 -13.61
C SER A 159 25.00 11.76 -13.35
N GLU A 160 25.78 12.83 -13.50
CA GLU A 160 25.22 14.19 -13.48
C GLU A 160 24.21 14.43 -14.60
N LEU A 161 24.16 13.57 -15.63
CA LEU A 161 23.17 13.64 -16.70
C LEU A 161 21.84 13.00 -16.32
N TYR A 162 21.72 12.30 -15.18
CA TYR A 162 20.47 11.62 -14.80
C TYR A 162 19.23 12.51 -14.93
N LYS A 163 18.24 12.01 -15.67
CA LYS A 163 16.99 12.67 -16.06
C LYS A 163 17.14 14.06 -16.70
N THR A 164 18.29 14.32 -17.32
CA THR A 164 18.45 15.49 -18.20
C THR A 164 18.05 15.13 -19.63
N PRO A 165 17.49 16.09 -20.41
CA PRO A 165 17.18 15.86 -21.81
C PRO A 165 18.42 15.44 -22.60
N SER A 166 18.27 14.47 -23.50
CA SER A 166 19.42 13.85 -24.18
C SER A 166 20.26 14.80 -25.05
N GLY A 167 19.64 15.86 -25.57
CA GLY A 167 20.27 16.78 -26.54
C GLY A 167 20.58 16.15 -27.90
N PHE A 168 20.28 14.87 -28.12
CA PHE A 168 20.47 14.22 -29.41
C PHE A 168 19.35 14.60 -30.39
N ASN A 169 19.75 14.96 -31.61
CA ASN A 169 18.82 15.10 -32.72
C ASN A 169 18.37 13.71 -33.18
N VAL A 170 17.21 13.27 -32.68
CA VAL A 170 16.56 12.05 -33.14
C VAL A 170 15.70 12.38 -34.35
N SER A 171 15.95 11.70 -35.47
CA SER A 171 15.14 11.88 -36.70
C SER A 171 13.68 11.55 -36.42
N TYR A 172 12.78 12.48 -36.73
CA TYR A 172 11.34 12.27 -36.59
C TYR A 172 10.82 11.36 -37.72
N ASP A 173 10.34 10.17 -37.37
CA ASP A 173 9.54 9.30 -38.24
C ASP A 173 8.33 8.75 -37.44
N GLU A 174 7.31 8.18 -38.11
CA GLU A 174 6.10 7.67 -37.42
C GLU A 174 6.43 6.62 -36.35
N LEU A 175 7.52 5.87 -36.51
CA LEU A 175 7.98 4.86 -35.57
C LEU A 175 8.51 5.48 -34.27
N LEU A 176 8.96 6.74 -34.31
CA LEU A 176 9.44 7.47 -33.14
C LEU A 176 8.38 7.55 -32.03
N LEU A 177 7.07 7.54 -32.34
CA LEU A 177 6.00 7.74 -31.36
C LEU A 177 5.73 6.55 -30.45
N ASP A 178 6.14 5.34 -30.84
CA ASP A 178 5.99 4.11 -30.05
C ASP A 178 7.33 3.60 -29.49
N ASN A 179 8.44 4.15 -29.98
CA ASN A 179 9.79 3.75 -29.61
C ASN A 179 10.31 4.51 -28.37
N HIS A 180 10.50 3.80 -27.25
CA HIS A 180 10.89 4.41 -25.97
C HIS A 180 12.40 4.43 -25.70
N CYS A 181 13.24 3.80 -26.54
CA CYS A 181 14.68 3.65 -26.28
C CYS A 181 15.53 4.12 -27.45
N LEU A 182 16.77 4.55 -27.18
CA LEU A 182 17.69 5.05 -28.21
C LEU A 182 18.88 4.12 -28.46
N ILE A 183 19.23 3.95 -29.73
CA ILE A 183 20.47 3.30 -30.17
C ILE A 183 21.36 4.27 -30.93
N LEU A 184 22.67 4.16 -30.70
CA LEU A 184 23.72 4.80 -31.48
C LEU A 184 24.16 3.88 -32.61
N ILE A 185 23.89 4.25 -33.86
CA ILE A 185 24.26 3.45 -35.05
C ILE A 185 25.61 3.90 -35.61
N LYS A 186 25.88 5.20 -35.54
CA LYS A 186 27.16 5.85 -35.89
C LYS A 186 27.36 7.04 -34.93
N PRO A 187 28.59 7.58 -34.77
CA PRO A 187 28.88 8.66 -33.81
C PRO A 187 27.96 9.90 -33.86
N GLN A 188 27.22 10.10 -34.96
CA GLN A 188 26.32 11.24 -35.17
C GLN A 188 24.88 10.81 -35.50
N TYR A 189 24.56 9.52 -35.47
CA TYR A 189 23.24 9.02 -35.87
C TYR A 189 22.63 8.18 -34.76
N VAL A 190 21.62 8.77 -34.12
CA VAL A 190 20.81 8.17 -33.06
C VAL A 190 19.43 7.85 -33.63
N LYS A 191 18.92 6.67 -33.29
CA LYS A 191 17.61 6.21 -33.74
C LYS A 191 16.79 5.75 -32.53
N ALA A 192 15.51 6.13 -32.49
CA ALA A 192 14.56 5.56 -31.55
C ALA A 192 14.10 4.18 -32.02
N VAL A 193 14.10 3.21 -31.11
CA VAL A 193 13.67 1.82 -31.34
C VAL A 193 12.80 1.30 -30.17
N PRO A 194 12.00 0.24 -30.37
CA PRO A 194 11.35 -0.47 -29.28
C PRO A 194 12.38 -1.02 -28.28
N CYS A 195 12.08 -0.95 -26.99
CA CYS A 195 13.03 -1.34 -25.93
C CYS A 195 13.24 -2.87 -25.84
N ASP A 196 12.33 -3.66 -26.41
CA ASP A 196 12.38 -5.13 -26.47
C ASP A 196 13.18 -5.67 -27.65
N GLU A 197 13.69 -4.80 -28.54
CA GLU A 197 14.64 -5.22 -29.58
C GLU A 197 15.99 -5.68 -28.98
N LEU A 198 16.68 -6.59 -29.66
CA LEU A 198 18.01 -7.05 -29.24
C LEU A 198 19.09 -6.20 -29.91
N HIS A 199 19.74 -5.35 -29.13
CA HIS A 199 20.91 -4.58 -29.56
C HIS A 199 22.11 -4.83 -28.64
N THR A 200 23.29 -4.36 -29.06
CA THR A 200 24.49 -4.50 -28.22
C THR A 200 24.47 -3.42 -27.14
N ALA A 201 24.66 -3.81 -25.88
CA ALA A 201 24.95 -2.92 -24.77
C ALA A 201 26.43 -3.01 -24.39
N ILE A 202 26.97 -1.91 -23.91
CA ILE A 202 28.32 -1.84 -23.35
C ILE A 202 28.20 -1.60 -21.86
N CYS A 203 28.64 -2.57 -21.07
CA CYS A 203 28.77 -2.46 -19.62
C CYS A 203 30.23 -2.09 -19.32
N ALA A 204 30.46 -0.87 -18.86
CA ALA A 204 31.79 -0.35 -18.54
C ALA A 204 31.95 -0.20 -17.02
N TYR A 205 33.10 -0.59 -16.50
CA TYR A 205 33.41 -0.59 -15.06
C TYR A 205 34.82 -0.07 -14.82
N ARG A 206 35.07 0.64 -13.71
CA ARG A 206 36.46 0.88 -13.27
C ARG A 206 37.08 -0.43 -12.82
N THR A 207 38.36 -0.64 -13.13
CA THR A 207 39.12 -1.77 -12.56
C THR A 207 39.02 -1.77 -11.04
N LEU A 208 38.98 -2.96 -10.43
CA LEU A 208 38.76 -3.09 -8.98
C LEU A 208 39.78 -2.31 -8.12
N PRO A 209 41.08 -2.25 -8.46
CA PRO A 209 42.04 -1.40 -7.73
C PRO A 209 41.74 0.10 -7.85
N GLU A 210 41.15 0.55 -8.95
CA GLU A 210 40.75 1.94 -9.14
C GLU A 210 39.40 2.25 -8.51
N ARG A 211 38.64 1.22 -8.09
CA ARG A 211 37.47 1.34 -7.21
C ARG A 211 37.85 1.53 -5.74
N THR A 212 39.14 1.50 -5.36
CA THR A 212 39.59 1.46 -3.95
C THR A 212 39.23 2.66 -3.08
N LYS A 213 38.75 3.77 -3.64
CA LYS A 213 37.99 4.81 -2.90
C LYS A 213 36.52 4.40 -2.72
N SER A 214 36.36 3.14 -2.30
CA SER A 214 35.14 2.36 -2.36
C SER A 214 34.13 2.73 -1.29
N PHE A 215 32.89 2.36 -1.53
CA PHE A 215 31.85 2.23 -0.52
C PHE A 215 32.36 1.58 0.79
N CYS A 216 33.22 0.56 0.71
CA CYS A 216 33.85 -0.08 1.88
C CYS A 216 34.78 0.85 2.67
N SER A 217 35.61 1.64 2.00
CA SER A 217 36.50 2.58 2.69
C SER A 217 35.75 3.72 3.36
N GLN A 218 34.61 4.13 2.77
CA GLN A 218 33.74 5.17 3.32
C GLN A 218 32.95 4.71 4.55
N THR A 219 32.44 3.47 4.51
CA THR A 219 31.57 2.94 5.55
C THR A 219 32.34 2.29 6.70
N LEU A 220 33.45 1.59 6.41
CA LEU A 220 34.23 0.82 7.39
C LEU A 220 35.63 1.40 7.65
N GLY A 221 36.03 2.45 6.92
CA GLY A 221 37.30 3.16 7.09
C GLY A 221 38.36 2.84 6.02
N LEU A 222 39.38 3.71 5.90
CA LEU A 222 40.37 3.73 4.80
C LEU A 222 41.15 2.43 4.58
N ASN A 223 41.16 1.52 5.56
CA ASN A 223 41.84 0.24 5.48
C ASN A 223 41.00 -0.85 4.78
N CYS A 224 39.76 -0.55 4.41
CA CYS A 224 38.83 -1.46 3.78
C CYS A 224 38.68 -1.19 2.28
N LYS A 225 38.71 -2.24 1.47
CA LYS A 225 38.59 -2.23 0.02
C LYS A 225 37.48 -3.17 -0.43
N GLN A 226 36.76 -2.80 -1.48
CA GLN A 226 35.73 -3.64 -2.06
C GLN A 226 36.33 -4.90 -2.70
N SER A 227 35.82 -6.09 -2.34
CA SER A 227 36.40 -7.37 -2.81
C SER A 227 36.03 -7.75 -4.23
N SER A 228 34.93 -7.23 -4.78
CA SER A 228 34.45 -7.61 -6.11
C SER A 228 33.67 -6.47 -6.74
N TYR A 229 33.23 -6.68 -7.99
CA TYR A 229 32.44 -5.69 -8.69
C TYR A 229 30.98 -5.62 -8.22
N SER A 230 30.54 -6.62 -7.46
CA SER A 230 29.18 -6.73 -6.93
C SER A 230 28.92 -5.66 -5.87
N PRO A 231 27.73 -5.04 -5.85
CA PRO A 231 27.37 -4.12 -4.77
C PRO A 231 27.19 -4.84 -3.43
N LYS A 232 26.77 -6.11 -3.42
CA LYS A 232 26.69 -6.94 -2.20
C LYS A 232 28.05 -7.51 -1.77
N SER A 233 29.13 -6.99 -2.32
CA SER A 233 30.47 -7.52 -2.09
C SER A 233 30.87 -7.39 -0.63
N VAL A 234 31.53 -8.44 -0.16
CA VAL A 234 32.36 -8.43 1.06
C VAL A 234 33.38 -7.29 0.96
N CYS A 235 33.65 -6.59 2.06
CA CYS A 235 34.78 -5.68 2.16
C CYS A 235 35.99 -6.45 2.70
N PHE A 236 37.13 -6.29 2.05
CA PHE A 236 38.42 -6.76 2.56
C PHE A 236 39.03 -5.64 3.38
N CYS A 237 39.36 -5.88 4.64
CA CYS A 237 39.82 -4.87 5.58
C CYS A 237 41.16 -5.26 6.20
N LYS A 238 42.11 -4.33 6.19
CA LYS A 238 43.37 -4.48 6.94
C LYS A 238 43.14 -4.17 8.42
N GLN A 239 43.42 -5.13 9.29
CA GLN A 239 43.28 -4.99 10.74
C GLN A 239 44.52 -5.48 11.51
N TYR A 240 44.77 -4.84 12.66
CA TYR A 240 45.78 -5.23 13.63
C TYR A 240 45.07 -5.99 14.76
N GLN A 241 45.39 -7.27 14.96
CA GLN A 241 44.79 -8.16 16.00
C GLN A 241 43.27 -8.38 15.87
N SER A 242 42.82 -9.25 14.95
CA SER A 242 41.38 -9.44 14.66
C SER A 242 40.87 -10.87 14.87
N ASN A 243 39.63 -11.00 15.37
CA ASN A 243 38.85 -12.24 15.43
C ASN A 243 37.96 -12.48 14.18
N GLY A 244 38.19 -11.74 13.09
CA GLY A 244 37.39 -11.84 11.85
C GLY A 244 37.82 -12.98 10.94
N ASN A 245 36.96 -13.35 9.99
CA ASN A 245 37.30 -14.30 8.92
C ASN A 245 38.39 -13.68 8.05
N LYS A 246 39.53 -14.36 7.87
CA LYS A 246 40.60 -13.88 6.98
C LYS A 246 40.14 -13.95 5.52
N ILE A 247 40.59 -13.04 4.66
CA ILE A 247 40.13 -12.94 3.27
C ILE A 247 40.44 -14.18 2.43
N GLU A 248 39.51 -14.50 1.53
CA GLU A 248 39.68 -15.49 0.49
C GLU A 248 39.74 -14.81 -0.89
N LEU A 249 40.92 -14.86 -1.53
CA LEU A 249 41.12 -14.24 -2.84
C LEU A 249 40.64 -15.20 -3.93
N GLN A 250 39.33 -15.40 -4.04
CA GLN A 250 38.71 -16.35 -4.96
C GLN A 250 38.94 -16.03 -6.45
N MET A 251 39.22 -14.76 -6.80
CA MET A 251 39.43 -14.31 -8.18
C MET A 251 40.81 -13.66 -8.36
N PRO A 252 41.54 -13.94 -9.47
CA PRO A 252 42.90 -13.44 -9.68
C PRO A 252 43.05 -11.92 -9.52
N TYR A 253 42.13 -11.12 -10.08
CA TYR A 253 42.20 -9.66 -10.00
C TYR A 253 42.11 -9.10 -8.57
N GLN A 254 41.62 -9.86 -7.58
CA GLN A 254 41.53 -9.41 -6.18
C GLN A 254 42.90 -9.23 -5.55
N ASN A 255 43.93 -9.92 -6.06
CA ASN A 255 45.32 -9.71 -5.64
C ASN A 255 45.81 -8.28 -5.87
N LEU A 256 45.20 -7.57 -6.83
CA LEU A 256 45.59 -6.21 -7.16
C LEU A 256 45.06 -5.18 -6.15
N LEU A 257 44.15 -5.58 -5.24
CA LEU A 257 43.63 -4.70 -4.20
C LEU A 257 44.71 -4.26 -3.21
N TYR A 258 45.72 -5.08 -2.96
CA TYR A 258 46.72 -4.87 -1.90
C TYR A 258 48.15 -5.01 -2.42
N THR A 259 48.43 -4.53 -3.63
CA THR A 259 49.77 -4.53 -4.23
C THR A 259 50.75 -3.56 -3.55
N SER A 260 50.25 -2.60 -2.76
CA SER A 260 51.04 -1.60 -2.05
C SER A 260 51.07 -1.84 -0.53
N LEU A 261 51.12 -3.09 -0.08
CA LEU A 261 51.21 -3.39 1.35
C LEU A 261 52.61 -3.07 1.90
N ASP A 262 52.66 -2.17 2.89
CA ASP A 262 53.90 -1.82 3.61
C ASP A 262 54.40 -2.94 4.53
N GLU A 263 53.57 -3.95 4.80
CA GLU A 263 53.90 -5.08 5.67
C GLU A 263 53.17 -6.36 5.21
N VAL A 264 53.67 -7.51 5.62
CA VAL A 264 53.08 -8.82 5.25
C VAL A 264 51.90 -9.15 6.17
N CYS A 265 50.71 -9.27 5.59
CA CYS A 265 49.45 -9.47 6.31
C CYS A 265 48.87 -10.87 6.09
N ASP A 266 48.39 -11.51 7.14
CA ASP A 266 47.80 -12.84 7.03
C ASP A 266 46.52 -12.84 6.18
N ILE A 267 46.33 -13.91 5.39
CA ILE A 267 45.13 -14.17 4.58
C ILE A 267 44.55 -15.54 4.94
N GLY A 268 43.36 -15.84 4.43
CA GLY A 268 42.64 -17.09 4.71
C GLY A 268 43.15 -18.29 3.95
N LEU A 269 44.47 -18.46 3.73
CA LEU A 269 45.04 -19.58 2.97
C LEU A 269 45.72 -20.58 3.92
N GLU A 270 45.46 -21.87 3.74
CA GLU A 270 46.02 -22.95 4.56
C GLU A 270 46.44 -24.16 3.71
N ARG A 271 47.58 -24.77 4.05
CA ARG A 271 48.08 -26.00 3.43
C ARG A 271 47.63 -27.22 4.26
N LYS A 272 46.88 -28.13 3.64
CA LYS A 272 46.48 -29.43 4.21
C LYS A 272 46.81 -30.53 3.22
N ASP A 273 47.48 -31.59 3.67
CA ASP A 273 47.79 -32.78 2.84
C ASP A 273 48.48 -32.44 1.49
N ASN A 274 49.41 -31.47 1.51
CA ASN A 274 50.10 -30.93 0.31
C ASN A 274 49.20 -30.22 -0.72
N GLN A 275 48.00 -29.82 -0.32
CA GLN A 275 47.09 -28.99 -1.11
C GLN A 275 46.78 -27.70 -0.36
N TYR A 276 46.42 -26.65 -1.11
CA TYR A 276 46.12 -25.34 -0.56
C TYR A 276 44.62 -25.08 -0.62
N PHE A 277 44.06 -24.65 0.51
CA PHE A 277 42.64 -24.39 0.70
C PHE A 277 42.41 -23.01 1.28
N TRP A 278 41.28 -22.42 0.93
CA TRP A 278 40.77 -21.28 1.66
C TRP A 278 40.18 -21.71 3.00
N THR A 279 40.53 -21.03 4.09
CA THR A 279 40.27 -21.45 5.47
C THR A 279 38.81 -21.40 5.88
N TYR A 280 38.03 -20.49 5.31
CA TYR A 280 36.63 -20.27 5.70
C TYR A 280 35.66 -21.09 4.82
N SER A 281 35.83 -21.09 3.50
CA SER A 281 35.05 -21.89 2.56
C SER A 281 35.50 -23.36 2.48
N ASN A 282 36.72 -23.67 2.90
CA ASN A 282 37.35 -24.99 2.79
C ASN A 282 37.41 -25.51 1.34
N VAL A 283 37.51 -24.59 0.37
CA VAL A 283 37.63 -24.89 -1.07
C VAL A 283 39.10 -24.83 -1.49
N SER A 284 39.52 -25.77 -2.34
CA SER A 284 40.88 -25.78 -2.91
C SER A 284 41.10 -24.58 -3.82
N ILE A 285 42.29 -23.98 -3.80
CA ILE A 285 42.59 -22.85 -4.68
C ILE A 285 42.62 -23.27 -6.16
N GLU A 286 42.08 -22.43 -7.04
CA GLU A 286 42.05 -22.66 -8.49
C GLU A 286 43.20 -21.95 -9.23
N TYR A 287 43.88 -21.02 -8.56
CA TYR A 287 45.03 -20.28 -9.10
C TYR A 287 46.01 -19.91 -7.98
N THR A 288 47.21 -19.49 -8.36
CA THR A 288 48.24 -19.00 -7.44
C THR A 288 48.76 -17.64 -7.83
N ASN A 289 49.19 -16.87 -6.83
CA ASN A 289 49.92 -15.63 -7.01
C ASN A 289 51.12 -15.58 -6.05
N TRP A 290 52.02 -16.56 -6.14
CA TRP A 290 53.13 -16.66 -5.19
C TRP A 290 54.14 -15.54 -5.42
N SER A 291 54.64 -14.97 -4.33
CA SER A 291 55.82 -14.10 -4.34
C SER A 291 57.06 -14.91 -4.77
N PRO A 292 58.00 -14.33 -5.53
CA PRO A 292 59.26 -14.99 -5.88
C PRO A 292 60.06 -15.50 -4.66
N ASN A 293 59.87 -14.85 -3.50
CA ASN A 293 60.60 -15.12 -2.26
C ASN A 293 59.91 -16.16 -1.36
N THR A 294 58.86 -16.84 -1.83
CA THR A 294 58.11 -17.80 -1.01
C THR A 294 58.94 -19.04 -0.66
N GLU A 295 58.86 -19.43 0.62
CA GLU A 295 59.46 -20.66 1.16
C GLU A 295 58.39 -21.75 1.32
N PHE A 296 58.66 -22.92 0.74
CA PHE A 296 57.76 -24.08 0.73
C PHE A 296 58.34 -25.18 1.64
N GLY A 297 58.30 -24.99 2.95
CA GLY A 297 58.70 -26.00 3.94
C GLY A 297 57.49 -26.67 4.62
N THR A 298 57.69 -27.85 5.20
CA THR A 298 56.60 -28.61 5.87
C THR A 298 56.02 -27.89 7.09
N ASN A 299 56.77 -26.97 7.70
CA ASN A 299 56.30 -26.17 8.83
C ASN A 299 55.45 -24.98 8.37
N PHE A 300 55.50 -24.60 7.10
CA PHE A 300 54.84 -23.41 6.55
C PHE A 300 53.44 -23.74 6.05
N ALA A 301 52.46 -23.68 6.96
CA ALA A 301 51.09 -24.12 6.69
C ALA A 301 50.10 -22.97 6.39
N TYR A 302 50.43 -21.72 6.69
CA TYR A 302 49.47 -20.60 6.61
C TYR A 302 49.94 -19.53 5.63
N GLY A 303 49.04 -19.00 4.81
CA GLY A 303 49.36 -17.96 3.84
C GLY A 303 49.24 -16.54 4.37
N ALA A 304 50.07 -15.67 3.83
CA ALA A 304 50.04 -14.24 4.02
C ALA A 304 50.30 -13.53 2.67
N MET A 305 49.94 -12.26 2.57
CA MET A 305 50.11 -11.43 1.38
C MET A 305 51.19 -10.37 1.63
N SER A 306 52.13 -10.25 0.69
CA SER A 306 53.13 -9.18 0.59
C SER A 306 52.84 -8.28 -0.62
N SER A 307 53.67 -7.25 -0.85
CA SER A 307 53.60 -6.42 -2.06
C SER A 307 53.80 -7.22 -3.36
N ASP A 308 54.52 -8.33 -3.28
CA ASP A 308 54.97 -9.10 -4.46
C ASP A 308 54.15 -10.37 -4.69
N GLY A 309 53.16 -10.66 -3.85
CA GLY A 309 52.31 -11.86 -3.93
C GLY A 309 52.12 -12.58 -2.59
N TRP A 310 51.71 -13.83 -2.65
CA TRP A 310 51.47 -14.69 -1.49
C TRP A 310 52.77 -15.29 -0.99
N VAL A 311 52.92 -15.37 0.33
CA VAL A 311 54.00 -16.05 1.05
C VAL A 311 53.41 -17.02 2.08
N LEU A 312 54.18 -18.01 2.53
CA LEU A 312 53.76 -18.95 3.57
C LEU A 312 54.47 -18.65 4.89
N ARG A 313 53.83 -19.01 6.02
CA ARG A 313 54.29 -18.79 7.39
C ARG A 313 54.13 -20.03 8.26
N GLU A 314 55.03 -20.20 9.22
CA GLU A 314 55.03 -21.33 10.16
C GLU A 314 53.94 -21.22 11.24
N ASN A 315 53.80 -20.03 11.83
CA ASN A 315 52.84 -19.80 12.90
C ASN A 315 51.55 -19.17 12.38
N LYS A 316 50.41 -19.69 12.84
CA LYS A 316 49.05 -19.27 12.45
C LYS A 316 48.72 -17.80 12.78
N PHE A 317 49.50 -17.16 13.67
CA PHE A 317 49.13 -15.93 14.40
C PHE A 317 50.34 -15.06 14.85
N ASP A 318 51.23 -14.63 13.96
CA ASP A 318 52.05 -13.45 14.28
C ASP A 318 51.13 -12.23 14.09
N ASN A 319 50.31 -11.94 15.12
CA ASN A 319 49.11 -11.07 15.17
C ASN A 319 49.31 -9.59 14.76
N LYS A 320 50.36 -9.26 14.01
CA LYS A 320 50.67 -7.89 13.61
C LYS A 320 49.69 -7.38 12.56
N CYS A 321 49.42 -8.13 11.49
CA CYS A 321 48.48 -7.71 10.46
C CYS A 321 47.68 -8.88 9.90
N SER A 322 46.38 -8.70 9.71
CA SER A 322 45.50 -9.62 8.99
C SER A 322 44.62 -8.85 8.02
N LEU A 323 44.37 -9.42 6.85
CA LEU A 323 43.31 -8.99 5.96
C LEU A 323 42.08 -9.83 6.28
N ILE A 324 40.98 -9.18 6.66
CA ILE A 324 39.72 -9.86 7.01
C ILE A 324 38.56 -9.47 6.10
N GLU A 325 37.56 -10.33 6.07
CA GLU A 325 36.27 -10.12 5.43
C GLU A 325 35.31 -9.44 6.40
N THR A 326 34.64 -8.38 5.96
CA THR A 326 33.63 -7.66 6.75
C THR A 326 32.50 -7.22 5.84
N PHE A 327 31.28 -7.26 6.37
CA PHE A 327 30.09 -6.76 5.67
C PHE A 327 29.73 -5.36 6.17
N PRO A 328 29.41 -4.42 5.27
CA PRO A 328 28.81 -3.14 5.65
C PRO A 328 27.50 -3.38 6.43
N PRO A 329 27.22 -2.62 7.49
CA PRO A 329 25.99 -2.78 8.25
C PRO A 329 24.78 -2.40 7.39
N ASN A 330 23.73 -3.23 7.37
CA ASN A 330 22.44 -2.80 6.79
C ASN A 330 21.89 -1.64 7.61
N LEU A 331 21.73 -0.47 7.01
CA LEU A 331 21.17 0.71 7.66
C LEU A 331 19.86 1.10 6.97
N ASN A 332 18.89 1.58 7.75
CA ASN A 332 17.65 2.15 7.22
C ASN A 332 17.96 3.52 6.59
N ASP A 333 18.23 3.55 5.29
CA ASP A 333 18.35 4.76 4.50
C ASP A 333 16.96 5.29 4.09
N SER A 334 16.83 6.61 4.03
CA SER A 334 15.61 7.29 3.63
C SER A 334 15.93 8.66 3.05
N LEU A 335 15.13 9.05 2.06
CA LEU A 335 15.13 10.36 1.45
C LEU A 335 13.80 11.03 1.78
N VAL A 336 13.83 12.15 2.48
CA VAL A 336 12.60 12.83 2.93
C VAL A 336 12.61 14.28 2.43
N LEU A 337 11.54 14.67 1.74
CA LEU A 337 11.31 16.01 1.23
C LEU A 337 10.30 16.73 2.14
N ASN A 338 10.70 17.86 2.69
CA ASN A 338 9.87 18.71 3.54
C ASN A 338 9.74 20.10 2.91
N TYR A 339 8.59 20.74 3.06
CA TYR A 339 8.35 22.11 2.61
C TYR A 339 8.07 23.04 3.79
N ASN A 340 8.73 24.19 3.81
CA ASN A 340 8.47 25.24 4.79
C ASN A 340 7.66 26.37 4.15
N ASN A 341 6.36 26.45 4.49
CA ASN A 341 5.44 27.46 3.98
C ASN A 341 5.89 28.91 4.25
N ILE A 342 6.64 29.17 5.34
CA ILE A 342 7.03 30.53 5.72
C ILE A 342 8.18 31.02 4.85
N SER A 343 9.20 30.18 4.65
CA SER A 343 10.36 30.54 3.83
C SER A 343 10.18 30.22 2.34
N SER A 344 9.14 29.44 1.98
CA SER A 344 8.96 28.87 0.63
C SER A 344 10.19 28.08 0.15
N ILE A 345 10.85 27.39 1.10
CA ILE A 345 12.05 26.58 0.86
C ILE A 345 11.69 25.11 1.04
N PHE A 346 12.06 24.30 0.05
CA PHE A 346 12.11 22.86 0.18
C PHE A 346 13.40 22.43 0.85
N THR A 347 13.29 21.44 1.74
CA THR A 347 14.38 20.85 2.50
C THR A 347 14.38 19.36 2.27
N VAL A 348 15.49 18.83 1.77
CA VAL A 348 15.69 17.40 1.54
C VAL A 348 16.66 16.88 2.58
N SER A 349 16.22 15.93 3.39
CA SER A 349 17.06 15.28 4.39
C SER A 349 17.39 13.85 3.97
N VAL A 350 18.65 13.49 4.09
CA VAL A 350 19.18 12.16 3.79
C VAL A 350 19.62 11.48 5.09
N THR A 351 19.10 10.29 5.39
CA THR A 351 19.66 9.47 6.47
C THR A 351 20.84 8.63 5.97
N ASN A 352 21.85 8.43 6.82
CA ASN A 352 23.06 7.65 6.50
C ASN A 352 23.79 8.14 5.25
N ALA A 353 24.05 9.45 5.14
CA ALA A 353 24.65 10.09 3.97
C ALA A 353 25.95 9.46 3.42
N ALA A 354 26.66 8.64 4.21
CA ALA A 354 27.80 7.85 3.73
C ALA A 354 27.43 6.90 2.58
N TYR A 355 26.19 6.40 2.55
CA TYR A 355 25.67 5.50 1.51
C TYR A 355 25.27 6.22 0.23
N TRP A 356 25.32 7.55 0.20
CA TRP A 356 24.84 8.32 -0.95
C TRP A 356 25.99 8.95 -1.75
N LYS A 357 27.23 8.81 -1.27
CA LYS A 357 28.43 9.42 -1.86
C LYS A 357 29.17 8.44 -2.76
N GLN A 358 29.48 8.87 -3.99
CA GLN A 358 30.17 8.03 -4.98
C GLN A 358 31.69 7.96 -4.78
N LYS A 359 32.33 9.05 -4.32
CA LYS A 359 33.79 9.18 -4.25
C LYS A 359 34.21 10.06 -3.06
N ASP A 360 35.35 9.76 -2.44
CA ASP A 360 35.90 10.58 -1.33
C ASP A 360 36.22 12.03 -1.73
N ASN A 361 36.41 12.29 -3.02
CA ASN A 361 36.68 13.62 -3.57
C ASN A 361 35.42 14.34 -4.07
N VAL A 362 34.28 13.64 -4.17
CA VAL A 362 32.99 14.23 -4.55
C VAL A 362 32.22 14.35 -3.24
N GLU A 363 32.23 15.53 -2.63
CA GLU A 363 31.65 15.73 -1.29
C GLU A 363 30.13 15.49 -1.24
N GLU A 364 29.48 15.45 -2.40
CA GLU A 364 28.04 15.56 -2.54
C GLU A 364 27.42 14.24 -3.02
N PRO A 365 26.29 13.84 -2.41
CA PRO A 365 25.52 12.72 -2.90
C PRO A 365 24.94 13.01 -4.29
N LEU A 366 24.78 11.98 -5.12
CA LEU A 366 24.05 12.10 -6.38
C LEU A 366 22.55 12.17 -6.08
N LEU A 367 22.11 13.37 -5.73
CA LEU A 367 20.73 13.72 -5.39
C LEU A 367 20.22 14.72 -6.40
N PHE A 368 19.01 14.48 -6.90
CA PHE A 368 18.38 15.30 -7.91
C PHE A 368 16.95 15.58 -7.50
N CYS A 369 16.54 16.84 -7.56
CA CYS A 369 15.17 17.24 -7.28
C CYS A 369 14.49 17.70 -8.56
N TYR A 370 13.20 17.43 -8.64
CA TYR A 370 12.40 17.63 -9.83
C TYR A 370 11.11 18.35 -9.48
N THR A 371 10.57 19.05 -10.47
CA THR A 371 9.23 19.61 -10.40
C THR A 371 8.54 19.58 -11.77
N ASP A 372 7.22 19.40 -11.75
CA ASP A 372 6.35 19.65 -12.91
C ASP A 372 5.75 21.07 -12.91
N ALA A 373 6.10 21.91 -11.94
CA ALA A 373 5.65 23.30 -11.88
C ALA A 373 6.35 24.21 -12.91
N ALA A 374 7.40 23.71 -13.55
CA ALA A 374 8.28 24.48 -14.40
C ALA A 374 7.60 25.01 -15.66
N GLU A 375 8.10 26.15 -16.12
CA GLU A 375 7.47 26.90 -17.18
C GLU A 375 7.95 26.46 -18.57
N ASP A 376 9.21 26.04 -18.65
CA ASP A 376 9.95 25.77 -19.88
C ASP A 376 10.11 24.28 -20.19
N LEU A 377 9.73 23.41 -19.26
CA LEU A 377 9.85 21.97 -19.31
C LEU A 377 8.68 21.30 -18.58
N ILE A 378 8.25 20.15 -19.09
CA ILE A 378 7.23 19.30 -18.45
C ILE A 378 7.70 18.81 -17.07
N VAL A 379 8.96 18.43 -16.98
CA VAL A 379 9.65 18.12 -15.72
C VAL A 379 11.00 18.82 -15.77
N LYS A 380 11.27 19.68 -14.79
CA LYS A 380 12.54 20.39 -14.65
C LYS A 380 13.31 19.83 -13.48
N ARG A 381 14.61 19.62 -13.71
CA ARG A 381 15.57 19.35 -12.64
C ARG A 381 15.97 20.67 -11.97
N LEU A 382 15.88 20.69 -10.64
CA LEU A 382 16.16 21.85 -9.81
C LEU A 382 17.61 21.83 -9.33
N ASP A 383 18.23 23.00 -9.32
CA ASP A 383 19.54 23.19 -8.72
C ASP A 383 19.41 23.13 -7.19
N ILE A 384 20.02 22.10 -6.59
CA ILE A 384 20.06 21.97 -5.14
C ILE A 384 21.25 22.76 -4.59
N THR A 385 21.00 23.54 -3.54
CA THR A 385 22.07 24.20 -2.79
C THR A 385 22.39 23.39 -1.54
N LYS A 386 23.69 23.15 -1.31
CA LYS A 386 24.17 22.46 -0.12
C LYS A 386 23.89 23.33 1.11
N GLY A 387 23.11 22.79 2.05
CA GLY A 387 22.84 23.45 3.32
C GLY A 387 24.05 23.46 4.25
N ILE A 388 23.98 24.26 5.32
CA ILE A 388 25.05 24.42 6.33
C ILE A 388 25.34 23.09 7.07
N ASN A 389 24.38 22.15 7.09
CA ASN A 389 24.54 20.81 7.64
C ASN A 389 24.65 19.79 6.49
N ASN A 390 25.73 19.00 6.47
CA ASN A 390 26.15 18.09 5.38
C ASN A 390 25.13 17.06 4.85
N ASN A 391 23.93 16.97 5.42
CA ASN A 391 22.88 16.00 5.06
C ASN A 391 21.52 16.66 4.73
N ILE A 392 21.50 17.99 4.65
CA ILE A 392 20.30 18.77 4.37
C ILE A 392 20.56 19.63 3.13
N PHE A 393 19.74 19.42 2.09
CA PHE A 393 19.79 20.16 0.83
C PHE A 393 18.57 21.06 0.72
N THR A 394 18.73 22.23 0.12
CA THR A 394 17.63 23.18 -0.01
C THR A 394 17.49 23.71 -1.42
N PHE A 395 16.26 23.98 -1.83
CA PHE A 395 15.95 24.68 -3.08
C PHE A 395 14.66 25.50 -2.90
N LEU A 396 14.49 26.54 -3.74
CA LEU A 396 13.32 27.42 -3.70
C LEU A 396 12.17 26.82 -4.49
N ALA A 397 10.94 27.03 -4.01
CA ALA A 397 9.72 26.72 -4.76
C ALA A 397 9.39 27.81 -5.80
N SER A 398 10.39 28.26 -6.57
CA SER A 398 10.23 29.42 -7.46
C SER A 398 9.35 29.16 -8.67
N ASP A 399 9.16 27.89 -9.03
CA ASP A 399 8.48 27.48 -10.26
C ASP A 399 6.95 27.41 -10.08
N GLY A 400 6.43 27.64 -8.86
CA GLY A 400 4.99 27.77 -8.62
C GLY A 400 4.31 26.45 -8.23
N PRO A 401 2.98 26.34 -8.40
CA PRO A 401 2.25 25.15 -7.95
C PRO A 401 2.51 23.96 -8.85
N GLY A 402 2.57 22.78 -8.24
CA GLY A 402 2.93 21.51 -8.87
C GLY A 402 3.44 20.48 -7.87
N HIS A 403 3.84 19.33 -8.38
CA HIS A 403 4.51 18.27 -7.65
C HIS A 403 6.01 18.53 -7.59
N TYR A 404 6.58 18.23 -6.44
CA TYR A 404 7.99 18.30 -6.14
C TYR A 404 8.43 16.98 -5.54
N TRP A 405 9.53 16.42 -6.02
CA TRP A 405 10.11 15.19 -5.48
C TRP A 405 11.61 15.18 -5.72
N CYS A 406 12.33 14.36 -4.97
CA CYS A 406 13.74 14.13 -5.20
C CYS A 406 14.02 12.65 -5.36
N GLU A 407 15.06 12.35 -6.14
CA GLU A 407 15.57 11.01 -6.36
C GLU A 407 17.07 11.03 -6.12
N GLY A 408 17.61 9.98 -5.53
CA GLY A 408 19.06 9.82 -5.43
C GLY A 408 19.48 8.37 -5.50
N PHE A 409 20.76 8.15 -5.69
CA PHE A 409 21.33 6.82 -5.87
C PHE A 409 21.97 6.31 -4.58
N LEU A 410 21.48 5.16 -4.11
CA LEU A 410 22.01 4.51 -2.92
C LEU A 410 23.17 3.59 -3.28
N TYR A 411 24.37 3.89 -2.83
CA TYR A 411 25.54 3.04 -2.99
C TYR A 411 25.52 1.86 -2.01
N PRO A 412 26.02 0.69 -2.42
CA PRO A 412 26.68 0.43 -3.71
C PRO A 412 25.73 -0.10 -4.80
N GLU A 413 24.49 -0.43 -4.44
CA GLU A 413 23.50 -1.07 -5.34
C GLU A 413 22.98 -0.13 -6.44
N LEU A 414 23.18 1.16 -6.23
CA LEU A 414 22.71 2.28 -7.05
C LEU A 414 21.21 2.22 -7.31
N GLU A 415 20.49 1.74 -6.31
CA GLU A 415 19.05 1.78 -6.29
C GLU A 415 18.60 3.25 -6.25
N VAL A 416 17.66 3.59 -7.14
CA VAL A 416 17.03 4.91 -7.14
C VAL A 416 16.05 4.97 -5.98
N ARG A 417 16.41 5.72 -4.94
CA ARG A 417 15.53 6.04 -3.82
C ARG A 417 14.79 7.33 -4.12
N LYS A 418 13.46 7.30 -4.00
CA LYS A 418 12.59 8.46 -4.18
C LYS A 418 12.16 9.02 -2.83
N SER A 419 12.07 10.34 -2.73
CA SER A 419 11.42 10.99 -1.61
C SER A 419 9.90 10.80 -1.66
N ASN A 420 9.21 11.22 -0.60
CA ASN A 420 7.80 11.56 -0.73
C ASN A 420 7.61 12.63 -1.82
N VAL A 421 6.47 12.57 -2.51
CA VAL A 421 6.04 13.62 -3.45
C VAL A 421 5.30 14.67 -2.65
N TYR A 422 5.73 15.92 -2.76
CA TYR A 422 5.06 17.06 -2.16
C TYR A 422 4.28 17.83 -3.23
N PHE A 423 2.97 17.96 -3.07
CA PHE A 423 2.14 18.79 -3.93
C PHE A 423 2.03 20.20 -3.32
N LEU A 424 2.55 21.21 -4.03
CA LEU A 424 2.37 22.60 -3.69
C LEU A 424 1.10 23.12 -4.38
N PRO A 425 -0.02 23.31 -3.66
CA PRO A 425 -1.28 23.71 -4.29
C PRO A 425 -1.20 25.13 -4.85
N PRO A 426 -1.97 25.42 -5.92
CA PRO A 426 -2.06 26.76 -6.46
C PRO A 426 -2.74 27.69 -5.45
N THR A 427 -2.16 28.89 -5.28
CA THR A 427 -2.74 29.95 -4.44
C THR A 427 -3.81 30.76 -5.16
N ASN A 428 -3.81 30.69 -6.49
CA ASN A 428 -4.75 31.34 -7.40
C ASN A 428 -5.49 30.29 -8.24
N PRO A 429 -6.59 30.65 -8.91
CA PRO A 429 -7.20 29.78 -9.90
C PRO A 429 -6.22 29.27 -10.96
N GLU A 430 -6.23 27.95 -11.16
CA GLU A 430 -5.45 27.25 -12.17
C GLU A 430 -6.40 26.68 -13.22
N TYR A 431 -6.21 27.09 -14.47
CA TYR A 431 -6.97 26.59 -15.60
C TYR A 431 -6.15 25.64 -16.44
N ILE A 432 -6.80 24.65 -17.05
CA ILE A 432 -6.14 23.68 -17.92
C ILE A 432 -6.69 23.85 -19.33
N ALA A 433 -5.81 24.15 -20.27
CA ALA A 433 -6.14 24.32 -21.69
C ALA A 433 -5.43 23.25 -22.50
N VAL A 434 -6.17 22.55 -23.36
CA VAL A 434 -5.59 21.60 -24.31
C VAL A 434 -5.62 22.26 -25.70
N PHE A 435 -4.47 22.34 -26.34
CA PHE A 435 -4.31 22.94 -27.65
C PHE A 435 -3.74 21.97 -28.68
N PHE A 436 -4.17 22.11 -29.93
CA PHE A 436 -3.42 21.61 -31.08
C PHE A 436 -2.41 22.66 -31.54
N HIS A 437 -1.17 22.24 -31.76
CA HIS A 437 -0.12 23.05 -32.37
C HIS A 437 0.45 22.33 -33.60
N HIS A 438 0.58 23.05 -34.71
CA HIS A 438 1.21 22.53 -35.94
C HIS A 438 2.73 22.74 -35.88
N PHE A 439 3.48 21.64 -35.92
CA PHE A 439 4.94 21.67 -35.97
C PHE A 439 5.45 21.42 -37.41
N THR A 440 6.72 21.77 -37.66
CA THR A 440 7.38 21.53 -38.96
C THR A 440 8.24 20.27 -38.89
N ALA A 441 8.56 19.65 -40.04
CA ALA A 441 9.37 18.43 -40.08
C ALA A 441 10.77 18.58 -39.45
N ASP A 442 11.30 19.81 -39.40
CA ASP A 442 12.59 20.12 -38.80
C ASP A 442 12.51 20.28 -37.26
N ASN A 443 11.31 20.40 -36.70
CA ASN A 443 11.08 20.56 -35.26
C ASN A 443 10.58 19.24 -34.66
N ASN A 444 11.43 18.57 -33.88
CA ASN A 444 11.01 17.37 -33.16
C ASN A 444 10.07 17.77 -31.99
N PRO A 445 8.79 17.35 -31.98
CA PRO A 445 7.85 17.68 -30.92
C PRO A 445 8.23 17.07 -29.55
N LEU A 446 9.19 16.15 -29.51
CA LEU A 446 9.77 15.55 -28.31
C LEU A 446 11.15 16.11 -27.97
N SER A 447 11.43 17.38 -28.30
CA SER A 447 12.65 18.09 -27.91
C SER A 447 12.37 19.26 -26.96
N THR A 448 13.35 19.58 -26.13
CA THR A 448 13.28 20.73 -25.21
C THR A 448 13.13 22.04 -25.96
N GLU A 449 13.84 22.21 -27.07
CA GLU A 449 13.82 23.43 -27.88
C GLU A 449 12.43 23.69 -28.46
N TYR A 450 11.74 22.63 -28.90
CA TYR A 450 10.36 22.72 -29.37
C TYR A 450 9.41 23.16 -28.26
N LEU A 451 9.47 22.53 -27.08
CA LEU A 451 8.60 22.90 -25.96
C LEU A 451 8.82 24.35 -25.52
N GLN A 452 10.09 24.80 -25.42
CA GLN A 452 10.43 26.19 -25.13
C GLN A 452 9.90 27.16 -26.19
N TYR A 453 9.99 26.79 -27.47
CA TYR A 453 9.45 27.58 -28.57
C TYR A 453 7.92 27.73 -28.45
N VAL A 454 7.20 26.62 -28.29
CA VAL A 454 5.73 26.62 -28.19
C VAL A 454 5.26 27.40 -26.95
N GLN A 455 5.92 27.19 -25.82
CA GLN A 455 5.67 27.91 -24.56
C GLN A 455 5.77 29.43 -24.75
N ASN A 456 6.85 29.90 -25.39
CA ASN A 456 7.07 31.33 -25.65
C ASN A 456 6.05 31.90 -26.64
N LEU A 457 5.68 31.12 -27.65
CA LEU A 457 4.67 31.51 -28.64
C LEU A 457 3.30 31.71 -27.96
N LEU A 458 2.86 30.74 -27.15
CA LEU A 458 1.58 30.83 -26.42
C LEU A 458 1.59 32.00 -25.43
N LYS A 459 2.69 32.19 -24.69
CA LYS A 459 2.84 33.32 -23.75
C LYS A 459 2.69 34.66 -24.45
N THR A 460 3.30 34.83 -25.61
CA THR A 460 3.18 36.06 -26.41
C THR A 460 1.75 36.25 -26.90
N GLY A 461 1.13 35.21 -27.45
CA GLY A 461 -0.24 35.27 -27.96
C GLY A 461 -1.30 35.56 -26.89
N ILE A 462 -1.15 34.99 -25.69
CA ILE A 462 -2.05 35.28 -24.56
C ILE A 462 -1.90 36.74 -24.12
N LEU A 463 -0.67 37.26 -24.04
CA LEU A 463 -0.42 38.66 -23.66
C LEU A 463 -1.03 39.65 -24.66
N GLU A 464 -1.02 39.32 -25.95
CA GLU A 464 -1.63 40.15 -27.00
C GLU A 464 -3.17 40.08 -26.97
N SER A 465 -3.73 38.90 -26.68
CA SER A 465 -5.18 38.66 -26.73
C SER A 465 -5.92 39.08 -25.47
N LEU A 466 -5.31 38.93 -24.28
CA LEU A 466 -5.92 39.19 -22.98
C LEU A 466 -5.00 40.05 -22.09
N PRO A 467 -4.73 41.32 -22.46
CA PRO A 467 -3.74 42.17 -21.78
C PRO A 467 -4.10 42.54 -20.33
N LEU A 468 -5.35 42.35 -19.90
CA LEU A 468 -5.82 42.65 -18.54
C LEU A 468 -5.60 41.51 -17.55
N THR A 469 -5.41 40.29 -18.02
CA THR A 469 -5.18 39.12 -17.17
C THR A 469 -3.71 38.73 -17.25
N SER A 470 -3.00 38.84 -16.13
CA SER A 470 -1.63 38.32 -16.02
C SER A 470 -1.69 36.78 -15.89
N LEU A 471 -1.94 36.13 -17.03
CA LEU A 471 -1.94 34.68 -17.15
C LEU A 471 -0.54 34.16 -17.40
N TYR A 472 -0.27 33.01 -16.81
CA TYR A 472 1.01 32.35 -16.86
C TYR A 472 0.84 30.95 -17.46
N PRO A 473 1.06 30.76 -18.78
CA PRO A 473 0.97 29.43 -19.39
C PRO A 473 2.13 28.55 -18.93
N ARG A 474 1.93 27.23 -18.84
CA ARG A 474 2.95 26.21 -18.56
C ARG A 474 2.58 24.91 -19.26
N ILE A 475 3.49 24.30 -20.02
CA ILE A 475 3.23 22.98 -20.64
C ILE A 475 3.32 21.90 -19.58
N MET A 476 2.23 21.19 -19.33
CA MET A 476 2.21 20.09 -18.35
C MET A 476 2.32 18.72 -19.00
N LYS A 477 1.91 18.57 -20.26
CA LYS A 477 1.80 17.24 -20.88
C LYS A 477 1.71 17.31 -22.40
N ILE A 478 2.40 16.38 -23.07
CA ILE A 478 2.20 16.09 -24.49
C ILE A 478 1.17 14.97 -24.55
N VAL A 479 -0.08 15.31 -24.82
CA VAL A 479 -1.20 14.37 -24.81
C VAL A 479 -1.04 13.36 -25.95
N ASP A 480 -0.75 13.85 -27.15
CA ASP A 480 -0.56 13.01 -28.34
C ASP A 480 0.22 13.77 -29.43
N ILE A 481 0.75 13.05 -30.41
CA ILE A 481 1.42 13.62 -31.58
C ILE A 481 0.91 12.88 -32.82
N PHE A 482 0.35 13.62 -33.77
CA PHE A 482 -0.09 13.12 -35.05
C PHE A 482 0.95 13.44 -36.12
N ALA A 483 1.79 12.45 -36.45
CA ALA A 483 2.85 12.61 -37.45
C ALA A 483 2.30 12.96 -38.85
N THR A 484 1.16 12.37 -39.23
CA THR A 484 0.56 12.48 -40.56
C THR A 484 0.15 13.91 -40.93
N ASN A 485 -0.22 14.73 -39.95
CA ASN A 485 -0.61 16.14 -40.14
C ASN A 485 0.30 17.11 -39.35
N SER A 486 1.45 16.62 -38.89
CA SER A 486 2.43 17.37 -38.08
C SER A 486 1.78 18.19 -36.96
N THR A 487 0.91 17.56 -36.18
CA THR A 487 0.17 18.23 -35.09
C THR A 487 0.50 17.61 -33.74
N ALA A 488 0.84 18.43 -32.74
CA ALA A 488 0.99 18.01 -31.35
C ALA A 488 -0.22 18.46 -30.53
N VAL A 489 -0.71 17.58 -29.65
CA VAL A 489 -1.76 17.88 -28.67
C VAL A 489 -1.07 18.15 -27.34
N LEU A 490 -1.19 19.37 -26.86
CA LEU A 490 -0.46 19.84 -25.69
C LEU A 490 -1.43 20.32 -24.63
N ASN A 491 -1.24 19.85 -23.40
CA ASN A 491 -1.96 20.31 -22.23
C ASN A 491 -1.12 21.37 -21.52
N PHE A 492 -1.74 22.53 -21.30
CA PHE A 492 -1.19 23.67 -20.62
C PHE A 492 -1.96 24.00 -19.36
N HIS A 493 -1.22 24.40 -18.33
CA HIS A 493 -1.75 25.13 -17.20
C HIS A 493 -1.68 26.63 -17.45
N LEU A 494 -2.74 27.37 -17.14
CA LEU A 494 -2.82 28.81 -17.21
C LEU A 494 -3.07 29.34 -15.79
N THR A 495 -2.02 29.82 -15.11
CA THR A 495 -2.13 30.35 -13.74
C THR A 495 -2.44 31.84 -13.76
N THR A 496 -3.39 32.33 -12.96
CA THR A 496 -3.57 33.78 -12.75
C THR A 496 -2.61 34.30 -11.68
N LYS A 497 -2.06 35.52 -11.84
CA LYS A 497 -1.27 36.16 -10.75
C LYS A 497 -2.12 36.97 -9.78
N THR A 498 -3.35 37.28 -10.15
CA THR A 498 -4.28 38.07 -9.34
C THR A 498 -5.51 37.24 -8.98
N ASP A 499 -6.16 37.63 -7.89
CA ASP A 499 -7.49 37.13 -7.54
C ASP A 499 -8.48 37.73 -8.55
N VAL A 500 -9.01 36.90 -9.44
CA VAL A 500 -9.95 37.28 -10.50
C VAL A 500 -11.16 36.37 -10.41
N ASP A 501 -12.33 36.86 -10.81
CA ASP A 501 -13.53 36.05 -10.91
C ASP A 501 -13.27 34.81 -11.80
N LEU A 502 -13.43 33.63 -11.19
CA LEU A 502 -13.13 32.34 -11.79
C LEU A 502 -13.90 32.12 -13.10
N PHE A 503 -15.19 32.47 -13.10
CA PHE A 503 -16.08 32.18 -14.22
C PHE A 503 -15.93 33.18 -15.35
N GLN A 504 -15.73 34.46 -15.03
CA GLN A 504 -15.45 35.47 -16.05
C GLN A 504 -14.15 35.15 -16.78
N THR A 505 -13.08 34.84 -16.04
CA THR A 505 -11.78 34.49 -16.63
C THR A 505 -11.87 33.22 -17.47
N TYR A 506 -12.57 32.19 -16.99
CA TYR A 506 -12.84 30.98 -17.77
C TYR A 506 -13.58 31.28 -19.08
N SER A 507 -14.60 32.15 -19.03
CA SER A 507 -15.35 32.57 -20.21
C SER A 507 -14.50 33.35 -21.20
N ASP A 508 -13.61 34.22 -20.71
CA ASP A 508 -12.69 34.98 -21.56
C ASP A 508 -11.69 34.05 -22.24
N LEU A 509 -11.18 33.03 -21.51
CA LEU A 509 -10.26 32.03 -22.03
C LEU A 509 -10.89 31.07 -23.04
N LEU A 510 -12.18 30.77 -22.94
CA LEU A 510 -12.88 29.98 -23.97
C LEU A 510 -12.94 30.67 -25.33
N ASN A 511 -12.84 32.01 -25.34
CA ASN A 511 -12.82 32.81 -26.56
C ASN A 511 -11.40 33.21 -26.96
N LEU A 512 -10.39 32.63 -26.33
CA LEU A 512 -8.99 32.88 -26.64
C LEU A 512 -8.67 32.35 -28.04
N ASP A 513 -8.33 33.27 -28.94
CA ASP A 513 -7.87 32.98 -30.29
C ASP A 513 -6.38 33.33 -30.38
N VAL A 514 -5.52 32.31 -30.33
CA VAL A 514 -4.07 32.48 -30.44
C VAL A 514 -3.62 31.89 -31.77
N GLU A 515 -2.92 32.70 -32.56
CA GLU A 515 -2.42 32.28 -33.86
C GLU A 515 -1.61 30.98 -33.75
N ASN A 516 -1.96 29.99 -34.59
CA ASN A 516 -1.36 28.64 -34.63
C ASN A 516 -1.71 27.70 -33.45
N PHE A 517 -2.65 28.07 -32.59
CA PHE A 517 -3.19 27.20 -31.55
C PHE A 517 -4.70 27.04 -31.70
N PHE A 518 -5.18 25.79 -31.70
CA PHE A 518 -6.61 25.50 -31.67
C PHE A 518 -6.98 24.93 -30.31
N LEU A 519 -7.76 25.68 -29.52
CA LEU A 519 -8.26 25.25 -28.22
C LEU A 519 -9.26 24.09 -28.40
N THR A 520 -8.98 22.94 -27.80
CA THR A 520 -9.87 21.77 -27.86
C THR A 520 -10.75 21.64 -26.63
N SER A 521 -10.17 21.91 -25.47
CA SER A 521 -10.85 21.78 -24.19
C SER A 521 -10.26 22.72 -23.17
N MET A 522 -11.11 23.20 -22.28
CA MET A 522 -10.77 24.10 -21.20
C MET A 522 -11.38 23.60 -19.90
N LEU A 523 -10.57 23.39 -18.88
CA LEU A 523 -10.95 22.83 -17.58
C LEU A 523 -10.42 23.73 -16.45
N ILE A 524 -10.88 23.47 -15.22
CA ILE A 524 -10.36 24.11 -14.00
C ILE A 524 -9.77 23.00 -13.14
N TYR A 525 -8.61 23.23 -12.54
CA TYR A 525 -7.93 22.21 -11.74
C TYR A 525 -8.78 21.72 -10.56
N SER A 526 -9.38 22.66 -9.84
CA SER A 526 -10.01 22.39 -8.55
C SER A 526 -11.50 22.06 -8.65
N THR A 527 -12.12 22.15 -9.84
CA THR A 527 -13.57 22.14 -9.95
C THR A 527 -14.05 21.72 -11.34
N CYS A 528 -15.01 20.80 -11.37
CA CYS A 528 -15.73 20.48 -12.59
C CYS A 528 -16.82 21.52 -12.82
N ILE A 529 -16.71 22.30 -13.90
CA ILE A 529 -17.71 23.30 -14.26
C ILE A 529 -19.03 22.61 -14.59
N GLY A 530 -20.14 23.27 -14.25
CA GLY A 530 -21.48 22.78 -14.59
C GLY A 530 -21.58 22.35 -16.05
N SER A 531 -22.00 21.11 -16.25
CA SER A 531 -21.95 20.43 -17.54
C SER A 531 -23.36 20.05 -17.97
N GLU A 532 -23.75 20.49 -19.16
CA GLU A 532 -24.99 20.03 -19.80
C GLU A 532 -24.73 18.69 -20.46
N THR A 533 -25.58 17.72 -20.16
CA THR A 533 -25.53 16.36 -20.71
C THR A 533 -26.91 15.99 -21.19
N GLN A 534 -27.03 15.01 -22.09
CA GLN A 534 -28.32 14.49 -22.51
C GLN A 534 -28.59 13.19 -21.76
N ASN A 535 -29.78 13.10 -21.18
CA ASN A 535 -30.27 11.84 -20.63
C ASN A 535 -30.61 10.86 -21.78
N ALA A 536 -30.95 9.62 -21.46
CA ALA A 536 -31.30 8.57 -22.43
C ALA A 536 -32.55 8.92 -23.27
N GLU A 537 -33.36 9.91 -22.84
CA GLU A 537 -34.53 10.42 -23.56
C GLU A 537 -34.20 11.66 -24.42
N GLY A 538 -32.94 12.10 -24.45
CA GLY A 538 -32.51 13.31 -25.14
C GLY A 538 -32.84 14.62 -24.41
N LYS A 539 -33.37 14.57 -23.17
CA LYS A 539 -33.60 15.74 -22.32
C LYS A 539 -32.26 16.26 -21.79
N LYS A 540 -32.08 17.57 -21.84
CA LYS A 540 -30.90 18.26 -21.32
C LYS A 540 -30.91 18.25 -19.79
N VAL A 541 -29.83 17.76 -19.19
CA VAL A 541 -29.60 17.65 -17.75
C VAL A 541 -28.36 18.45 -17.39
N LEU A 542 -28.50 19.42 -16.50
CA LEU A 542 -27.43 20.32 -16.09
C LEU A 542 -26.86 19.92 -14.73
N TRP A 543 -25.61 19.44 -14.72
CA TRP A 543 -24.90 19.13 -13.48
C TRP A 543 -24.39 20.41 -12.81
N PRO A 544 -24.44 20.52 -11.48
CA PRO A 544 -23.92 21.68 -10.78
C PRO A 544 -22.40 21.70 -10.78
N THR A 545 -21.80 22.90 -10.77
CA THR A 545 -20.37 23.05 -10.54
C THR A 545 -19.98 22.35 -9.24
N THR A 546 -19.01 21.45 -9.30
CA THR A 546 -18.66 20.54 -8.18
C THR A 546 -17.15 20.51 -7.97
N PRO A 547 -16.67 20.70 -6.72
CA PRO A 547 -15.25 20.63 -6.40
C PRO A 547 -14.61 19.28 -6.74
N PHE A 548 -13.32 19.30 -7.02
CA PHE A 548 -12.50 18.10 -7.22
C PHE A 548 -12.57 17.16 -6.00
N GLY A 549 -12.83 15.87 -6.26
CA GLY A 549 -13.02 14.84 -5.23
C GLY A 549 -14.45 14.70 -4.71
N GLU A 550 -15.34 15.65 -5.01
CA GLU A 550 -16.74 15.60 -4.58
C GLU A 550 -17.65 14.90 -5.61
N THR A 551 -18.84 14.50 -5.14
CA THR A 551 -19.85 13.83 -5.96
C THR A 551 -21.13 14.64 -5.99
N ALA A 552 -21.55 15.07 -7.19
CA ALA A 552 -22.83 15.69 -7.40
C ALA A 552 -23.93 14.64 -7.35
N VAL A 553 -24.83 14.77 -6.38
CA VAL A 553 -25.93 13.83 -6.16
C VAL A 553 -27.14 14.15 -7.04
N LYS A 554 -27.22 15.39 -7.56
CA LYS A 554 -28.42 15.90 -8.24
C LYS A 554 -28.07 16.96 -9.30
N PRO A 555 -28.62 16.85 -10.53
CA PRO A 555 -28.67 17.95 -11.50
C PRO A 555 -29.60 19.10 -11.08
N PHE A 556 -29.38 20.32 -11.60
CA PHE A 556 -30.20 21.49 -11.26
C PHE A 556 -31.66 21.36 -11.71
N ASN A 557 -31.89 20.80 -12.90
CA ASN A 557 -33.17 20.90 -13.59
C ASN A 557 -34.08 19.67 -13.39
N ASP A 558 -33.54 18.53 -12.94
CA ASP A 558 -34.31 17.31 -12.67
C ASP A 558 -33.45 16.26 -11.95
N TRP A 559 -34.06 15.20 -11.44
CA TRP A 559 -33.33 14.00 -11.02
C TRP A 559 -32.92 13.16 -12.23
N CYS A 560 -31.84 12.42 -12.07
CA CYS A 560 -31.32 11.47 -13.05
C CYS A 560 -31.34 10.10 -12.39
N VAL A 561 -32.12 9.16 -12.91
CA VAL A 561 -32.23 7.80 -12.36
C VAL A 561 -31.94 6.75 -13.41
N ASN A 562 -31.40 5.59 -13.05
CA ASN A 562 -31.28 4.46 -13.96
C ASN A 562 -32.62 3.72 -14.17
N LYS A 563 -32.64 2.70 -15.04
CA LYS A 563 -33.86 1.91 -15.32
C LYS A 563 -34.41 1.23 -14.06
N GLU A 564 -33.52 0.97 -13.12
CA GLU A 564 -33.80 0.39 -11.82
C GLU A 564 -34.29 1.43 -10.80
N GLY A 565 -34.34 2.72 -11.15
CA GLY A 565 -34.78 3.83 -10.31
C GLY A 565 -33.71 4.38 -9.36
N ILE A 566 -32.45 3.95 -9.48
CA ILE A 566 -31.33 4.39 -8.65
C ILE A 566 -30.87 5.77 -9.12
N VAL A 567 -30.70 6.70 -8.17
CA VAL A 567 -30.16 8.04 -8.47
C VAL A 567 -28.74 7.90 -9.03
N ILE A 568 -28.55 8.39 -10.24
CA ILE A 568 -27.23 8.50 -10.84
C ILE A 568 -26.55 9.71 -10.22
N THR A 569 -25.36 9.48 -9.67
CA THR A 569 -24.47 10.52 -9.21
C THR A 569 -23.32 10.69 -10.19
N ARG A 570 -22.65 11.83 -10.14
CA ARG A 570 -21.47 12.09 -10.96
C ARG A 570 -20.36 12.60 -10.08
N THR A 571 -19.21 11.94 -10.10
CA THR A 571 -18.04 12.35 -9.33
C THR A 571 -17.16 13.26 -10.17
N CYS A 572 -16.70 14.35 -9.57
CA CYS A 572 -15.69 15.22 -10.15
C CYS A 572 -14.30 14.65 -9.80
N GLY A 573 -13.68 13.97 -10.76
CA GLY A 573 -12.36 13.35 -10.62
C GLY A 573 -11.27 14.11 -11.36
N GLY A 574 -10.16 13.46 -11.66
CA GLY A 574 -9.01 14.04 -12.37
C GLY A 574 -7.74 14.10 -11.54
N ASN A 575 -6.82 14.98 -11.92
CA ASN A 575 -5.57 15.25 -11.19
C ASN A 575 -5.08 16.67 -11.52
N PHE A 576 -3.95 17.09 -10.93
CA PHE A 576 -3.39 18.41 -11.21
C PHE A 576 -3.08 18.63 -12.68
N ILE A 577 -2.44 17.67 -13.34
CA ILE A 577 -1.98 17.78 -14.73
C ILE A 577 -3.15 17.84 -15.72
N ASP A 578 -4.12 16.94 -15.59
CA ASP A 578 -5.25 16.80 -16.52
C ASP A 578 -6.45 17.70 -16.15
N GLY A 579 -6.45 18.28 -14.96
CA GLY A 579 -7.53 19.10 -14.42
C GLY A 579 -8.70 18.30 -13.88
N ALA A 580 -9.71 19.00 -13.35
CA ALA A 580 -10.93 18.36 -12.87
C ALA A 580 -11.81 17.94 -14.04
N VAL A 581 -12.09 16.65 -14.13
CA VAL A 581 -12.92 16.05 -15.16
C VAL A 581 -14.04 15.31 -14.51
N TRP A 582 -15.24 15.56 -15.00
CA TRP A 582 -16.39 14.78 -14.61
C TRP A 582 -16.25 13.32 -15.07
N SER A 583 -16.55 12.39 -14.17
CA SER A 583 -16.75 10.98 -14.53
C SER A 583 -17.72 10.81 -15.71
N GLU A 584 -17.47 9.77 -16.51
CA GLU A 584 -18.36 9.37 -17.59
C GLU A 584 -19.76 9.10 -17.02
N LEU A 585 -20.77 9.65 -17.68
CA LEU A 585 -22.14 9.28 -17.36
C LEU A 585 -22.38 7.85 -17.86
N ASP A 586 -22.68 6.96 -16.93
CA ASP A 586 -23.34 5.71 -17.29
C ASP A 586 -24.61 6.07 -18.08
N ARG A 587 -24.76 5.50 -19.28
CA ARG A 587 -25.70 5.93 -20.33
C ARG A 587 -27.18 5.69 -19.99
N ASN A 588 -27.48 5.49 -18.71
CA ASN A 588 -28.76 5.08 -18.18
C ASN A 588 -29.48 6.24 -17.48
N CYS A 589 -29.23 7.52 -17.78
CA CYS A 589 -29.98 8.61 -17.14
C CYS A 589 -31.42 8.70 -17.69
N PHE A 590 -32.43 8.45 -16.88
CA PHE A 590 -33.86 8.61 -17.19
C PHE A 590 -34.47 9.70 -16.32
N SER A 591 -35.53 10.36 -16.82
CA SER A 591 -36.35 11.22 -15.98
C SER A 591 -37.15 10.36 -14.99
N PRO A 592 -37.40 10.82 -13.75
CA PRO A 592 -38.29 10.10 -12.83
C PRO A 592 -39.70 9.88 -13.39
N GLU A 593 -40.13 10.65 -14.38
CA GLU A 593 -41.47 10.47 -14.97
C GLU A 593 -41.56 9.23 -15.88
N SER A 594 -40.43 8.70 -16.36
CA SER A 594 -40.37 7.58 -17.30
C SER A 594 -40.06 6.23 -16.66
N VAL A 595 -39.67 6.21 -15.39
CA VAL A 595 -39.44 5.00 -14.60
C VAL A 595 -40.67 4.74 -13.72
N SER A 596 -41.04 3.46 -13.51
CA SER A 596 -42.24 3.10 -12.75
C SER A 596 -42.24 3.80 -11.37
N PRO A 597 -43.32 4.51 -10.99
CA PRO A 597 -43.42 5.19 -9.70
C PRO A 597 -43.12 4.27 -8.51
N THR A 598 -43.43 2.97 -8.63
CA THR A 598 -43.14 1.95 -7.60
C THR A 598 -41.64 1.65 -7.46
N LEU A 599 -40.88 1.68 -8.56
CA LEU A 599 -39.42 1.49 -8.58
C LEU A 599 -38.67 2.72 -8.07
N ILE A 600 -39.18 3.90 -8.41
CA ILE A 600 -38.70 5.19 -7.90
C ILE A 600 -39.01 5.30 -6.41
N LEU A 601 -40.18 4.85 -5.97
CA LEU A 601 -40.56 4.82 -4.55
C LEU A 601 -39.61 3.91 -3.77
N ALA A 602 -39.28 2.72 -4.29
CA ALA A 602 -38.32 1.80 -3.66
C ALA A 602 -36.92 2.42 -3.47
N ASN A 603 -36.47 3.29 -4.39
CA ASN A 603 -35.16 3.95 -4.30
C ASN A 603 -35.18 5.33 -3.61
N LEU A 604 -36.26 6.10 -3.73
CA LEU A 604 -36.47 7.35 -2.97
C LEU A 604 -36.69 7.09 -1.48
N LEU A 605 -37.18 5.90 -1.11
CA LEU A 605 -37.23 5.47 0.29
C LEU A 605 -35.84 5.40 0.94
N LYS A 606 -34.76 5.33 0.15
CA LYS A 606 -33.37 5.41 0.63
C LYS A 606 -32.95 6.81 1.08
N SER A 607 -33.65 7.89 0.65
CA SER A 607 -33.26 9.29 0.94
C SER A 607 -34.39 10.25 1.38
N CYS A 608 -35.67 9.87 1.26
CA CYS A 608 -36.81 10.78 1.51
C CYS A 608 -38.04 10.16 2.22
N ALA A 609 -37.99 8.90 2.66
CA ALA A 609 -39.12 8.19 3.29
C ALA A 609 -39.82 8.98 4.41
N LEU A 610 -39.01 9.57 5.31
CA LEU A 610 -39.49 10.34 6.47
C LEU A 610 -40.32 11.58 6.08
N LYS A 611 -39.93 12.27 5.00
CA LYS A 611 -40.62 13.50 4.59
C LYS A 611 -41.99 13.20 3.99
N TYR A 612 -42.11 12.10 3.25
CA TYR A 612 -43.38 11.69 2.64
C TYR A 612 -44.34 11.06 3.65
N LEU A 613 -43.84 10.23 4.58
CA LEU A 613 -44.66 9.65 5.66
C LEU A 613 -45.18 10.72 6.61
N LYS A 614 -44.36 11.73 6.94
CA LYS A 614 -44.81 12.90 7.69
C LYS A 614 -45.88 13.68 6.93
N LEU A 615 -45.77 13.79 5.60
CA LEU A 615 -46.78 14.42 4.76
C LEU A 615 -48.09 13.63 4.71
N LEU A 616 -48.04 12.30 4.73
CA LEU A 616 -49.20 11.42 4.86
C LEU A 616 -49.81 11.46 6.26
N GLU A 617 -48.99 11.57 7.30
CA GLU A 617 -49.44 11.74 8.69
C GLU A 617 -50.17 13.07 8.87
N ASP A 618 -49.65 14.16 8.29
CA ASP A 618 -50.25 15.49 8.25
C ASP A 618 -51.51 15.53 7.37
N SER A 619 -51.54 14.72 6.30
CA SER A 619 -52.64 14.64 5.32
C SER A 619 -53.62 13.49 5.59
N SER A 620 -53.53 12.84 6.75
CA SER A 620 -54.22 11.59 7.07
C SER A 620 -55.74 11.63 6.90
N SER A 621 -56.35 12.82 6.95
CA SER A 621 -57.78 13.03 6.65
C SER A 621 -58.17 12.72 5.20
N ARG A 622 -57.19 12.49 4.31
CA ARG A 622 -57.38 12.16 2.88
C ARG A 622 -57.24 10.68 2.56
N ILE A 623 -56.82 9.83 3.51
CA ILE A 623 -56.77 8.39 3.30
C ILE A 623 -58.20 7.87 3.38
N THR A 624 -58.83 7.69 2.22
CA THR A 624 -60.25 7.31 2.10
C THR A 624 -60.46 5.80 2.02
N SER A 625 -59.38 5.02 1.80
CA SER A 625 -59.41 3.58 1.59
C SER A 625 -58.32 2.89 2.42
N LEU A 626 -58.72 1.97 3.30
CA LEU A 626 -57.79 1.11 4.04
C LEU A 626 -57.03 0.17 3.07
N SER A 627 -57.66 -0.23 1.97
CA SER A 627 -57.06 -1.12 0.96
C SER A 627 -55.86 -0.48 0.26
N ASP A 628 -55.97 0.80 -0.12
CA ASP A 628 -54.88 1.54 -0.77
C ASP A 628 -53.69 1.72 0.18
N PHE A 629 -54.00 2.04 1.45
CA PHE A 629 -53.00 2.17 2.49
C PHE A 629 -52.29 0.84 2.77
N THR A 630 -53.04 -0.24 2.91
CA THR A 630 -52.50 -1.60 3.13
C THR A 630 -51.61 -2.03 1.95
N SER A 631 -52.04 -1.75 0.72
CA SER A 631 -51.27 -2.03 -0.51
C SER A 631 -49.96 -1.23 -0.57
N LEU A 632 -49.98 0.04 -0.14
CA LEU A 632 -48.77 0.86 -0.06
C LEU A 632 -47.75 0.25 0.91
N ILE A 633 -48.16 -0.09 2.13
CA ILE A 633 -47.24 -0.68 3.12
C ILE A 633 -46.74 -2.04 2.64
N SER A 634 -47.61 -2.85 2.03
CA SER A 634 -47.23 -4.11 1.38
C SER A 634 -46.18 -3.91 0.29
N GLY A 635 -46.29 -2.84 -0.52
CA GLY A 635 -45.28 -2.45 -1.52
C GLY A 635 -43.95 -2.02 -0.90
N ILE A 636 -43.95 -1.31 0.23
CA ILE A 636 -42.71 -0.98 0.96
C ILE A 636 -42.04 -2.26 1.47
N MET A 637 -42.82 -3.24 1.95
CA MET A 637 -42.32 -4.54 2.42
C MET A 637 -41.80 -5.44 1.29
N GLN A 638 -41.99 -5.08 0.03
CA GLN A 638 -41.39 -5.78 -1.13
C GLN A 638 -39.97 -5.30 -1.44
N ILE A 639 -39.51 -4.20 -0.83
CA ILE A 639 -38.16 -3.68 -1.03
C ILE A 639 -37.15 -4.71 -0.50
N PRO A 640 -36.03 -4.95 -1.21
CA PRO A 640 -34.99 -5.86 -0.77
C PRO A 640 -34.58 -5.61 0.69
N PRO A 641 -34.53 -6.64 1.56
CA PRO A 641 -34.19 -6.48 2.98
C PRO A 641 -32.87 -5.76 3.23
N THR A 642 -31.88 -5.94 2.35
CA THR A 642 -30.58 -5.27 2.44
C THR A 642 -30.69 -3.74 2.34
N ILE A 643 -31.59 -3.23 1.49
CA ILE A 643 -31.83 -1.79 1.33
C ILE A 643 -32.55 -1.24 2.57
N LEU A 644 -33.57 -1.96 3.06
CA LEU A 644 -34.31 -1.55 4.25
C LEU A 644 -33.42 -1.58 5.51
N LYS A 645 -32.54 -2.58 5.64
CA LYS A 645 -31.52 -2.64 6.71
C LYS A 645 -30.59 -1.43 6.64
N GLN A 646 -30.01 -1.13 5.48
CA GLN A 646 -29.16 0.06 5.31
C GLN A 646 -29.90 1.37 5.64
N SER A 647 -31.17 1.48 5.22
CA SER A 647 -32.01 2.67 5.48
C SER A 647 -32.37 2.81 6.96
N GLN A 648 -32.57 1.70 7.67
CA GLN A 648 -32.81 1.69 9.11
C GLN A 648 -31.55 2.09 9.88
N GLN A 649 -30.39 1.56 9.52
CA GLN A 649 -29.10 1.92 10.13
C GLN A 649 -28.76 3.40 9.94
N THR A 650 -29.01 3.94 8.75
CA THR A 650 -28.62 5.32 8.42
C THR A 650 -29.62 6.35 8.95
N TYR A 651 -30.93 6.05 8.91
CA TYR A 651 -31.98 7.06 9.10
C TYR A 651 -33.11 6.64 10.05
N LYS A 652 -33.06 5.47 10.69
CA LYS A 652 -34.19 4.89 11.46
C LYS A 652 -35.49 4.85 10.65
N SER A 653 -35.34 4.53 9.36
CA SER A 653 -36.43 4.64 8.40
C SER A 653 -37.57 3.70 8.73
N THR A 654 -37.31 2.42 8.96
CA THR A 654 -38.37 1.42 9.15
C THR A 654 -39.13 1.61 10.45
N ASP A 655 -38.45 2.06 11.52
CA ASP A 655 -39.11 2.50 12.76
C ASP A 655 -40.05 3.68 12.52
N SER A 656 -39.60 4.65 11.73
CA SER A 656 -40.44 5.80 11.36
C SER A 656 -41.66 5.36 10.54
N ILE A 657 -41.50 4.37 9.65
CA ILE A 657 -42.62 3.78 8.90
C ILE A 657 -43.63 3.14 9.87
N LEU A 658 -43.17 2.26 10.76
CA LEU A 658 -44.01 1.58 11.74
C LEU A 658 -44.78 2.58 12.62
N HIS A 659 -44.09 3.63 13.09
CA HIS A 659 -44.71 4.70 13.88
C HIS A 659 -45.80 5.45 13.10
N SER A 660 -45.48 5.92 11.90
CA SER A 660 -46.45 6.64 11.06
C SER A 660 -47.63 5.75 10.65
N VAL A 661 -47.41 4.45 10.43
CA VAL A 661 -48.49 3.49 10.16
C VAL A 661 -49.47 3.46 11.32
N GLY A 662 -48.99 3.32 12.55
CA GLY A 662 -49.85 3.34 13.74
C GLY A 662 -50.64 4.65 13.84
N LYS A 663 -49.97 5.80 13.68
CA LYS A 663 -50.60 7.13 13.78
C LYS A 663 -51.65 7.41 12.69
N ILE A 664 -51.45 6.87 11.50
CA ILE A 664 -52.43 6.96 10.42
C ILE A 664 -53.65 6.11 10.74
N LEU A 665 -53.46 4.86 11.16
CA LEU A 665 -54.55 3.94 11.47
C LEU A 665 -55.41 4.40 12.66
N GLU A 666 -54.81 5.06 13.66
CA GLU A 666 -55.53 5.70 14.77
C GLU A 666 -56.64 6.66 14.28
N LYS A 667 -56.48 7.27 13.10
CA LYS A 667 -57.41 8.26 12.52
C LYS A 667 -58.49 7.65 11.62
N ILE A 668 -58.46 6.34 11.35
CA ILE A 668 -59.46 5.66 10.51
C ILE A 668 -60.60 5.14 11.38
N ASP A 669 -61.80 5.69 11.22
CA ASP A 669 -62.93 5.35 12.11
C ASP A 669 -63.76 4.13 11.67
N ASN A 670 -63.62 3.68 10.43
CA ASN A 670 -64.42 2.57 9.91
C ASN A 670 -63.89 1.21 10.39
N VAL A 671 -64.78 0.44 11.03
CA VAL A 671 -64.54 -0.98 11.34
C VAL A 671 -64.42 -1.76 10.04
N THR A 672 -63.20 -2.22 9.74
CA THR A 672 -62.84 -2.88 8.48
C THR A 672 -61.64 -3.79 8.70
N SER A 673 -61.45 -4.76 7.82
CA SER A 673 -60.23 -5.57 7.76
C SER A 673 -59.73 -5.65 6.32
N GLU A 674 -58.42 -5.58 6.17
CA GLU A 674 -57.74 -5.71 4.88
C GLU A 674 -56.52 -6.62 5.05
N THR A 675 -56.35 -7.56 4.13
CA THR A 675 -55.28 -8.57 4.20
C THR A 675 -54.56 -8.64 2.86
N THR A 676 -53.23 -8.64 2.91
CA THR A 676 -52.33 -8.86 1.77
C THR A 676 -51.36 -10.00 2.08
N ASN A 677 -50.49 -10.35 1.14
CA ASN A 677 -49.46 -11.38 1.34
C ASN A 677 -48.36 -10.98 2.35
N TYR A 678 -48.27 -9.71 2.74
CA TYR A 678 -47.20 -9.19 3.63
C TYR A 678 -47.72 -8.78 5.00
N LEU A 679 -48.96 -8.29 5.07
CA LEU A 679 -49.58 -7.87 6.32
C LEU A 679 -51.11 -7.93 6.28
N SER A 680 -51.70 -7.97 7.47
CA SER A 680 -53.14 -7.85 7.69
C SER A 680 -53.42 -6.74 8.70
N ILE A 681 -54.34 -5.84 8.39
CA ILE A 681 -54.83 -4.80 9.32
C ILE A 681 -56.28 -5.10 9.64
N VAL A 682 -56.61 -5.12 10.94
CA VAL A 682 -57.96 -5.34 11.44
C VAL A 682 -58.30 -4.18 12.38
N ILE A 683 -59.35 -3.44 12.05
CA ILE A 683 -59.88 -2.34 12.86
C ILE A 683 -61.29 -2.75 13.28
N PHE A 684 -61.54 -2.86 14.58
CA PHE A 684 -62.87 -3.21 15.08
C PHE A 684 -63.28 -2.38 16.27
N SER A 685 -64.59 -2.19 16.41
CA SER A 685 -65.20 -1.47 17.54
C SER A 685 -65.08 -2.31 18.81
N ILE A 686 -64.75 -1.69 19.93
CA ILE A 686 -64.70 -2.36 21.23
C ILE A 686 -66.09 -2.87 21.62
N GLU A 687 -67.14 -2.14 21.28
CA GLU A 687 -68.53 -2.49 21.60
C GLU A 687 -69.00 -3.75 20.85
N ASP A 688 -68.45 -4.00 19.65
CA ASP A 688 -68.82 -5.13 18.80
C ASP A 688 -67.91 -6.36 19.03
N PHE A 689 -66.90 -6.23 19.89
CA PHE A 689 -65.90 -7.27 20.11
C PHE A 689 -66.35 -8.30 21.16
N TYR A 690 -67.14 -9.27 20.72
CA TYR A 690 -67.62 -10.38 21.56
C TYR A 690 -66.63 -11.54 21.74
N SER A 691 -65.55 -11.55 20.95
CA SER A 691 -64.47 -12.54 21.01
C SER A 691 -63.27 -11.92 21.72
N ASP A 692 -62.45 -12.67 22.44
CA ASP A 692 -61.19 -12.17 23.00
C ASP A 692 -59.97 -12.72 22.25
N THR A 693 -60.18 -13.53 21.22
CA THR A 693 -59.13 -14.16 20.43
C THR A 693 -59.36 -13.96 18.93
N LEU A 694 -58.32 -13.51 18.24
CA LEU A 694 -58.23 -13.44 16.79
C LEU A 694 -57.34 -14.58 16.30
N ILE A 695 -57.77 -15.26 15.25
CA ILE A 695 -57.03 -16.37 14.66
C ILE A 695 -56.83 -16.11 13.18
N TRP A 696 -55.61 -16.30 12.70
CA TRP A 696 -55.29 -16.34 11.28
C TRP A 696 -55.14 -17.80 10.88
N THR A 697 -55.93 -18.21 9.88
CA THR A 697 -55.85 -19.53 9.24
C THR A 697 -55.28 -19.38 7.85
N LYS A 698 -54.32 -20.24 7.52
CA LYS A 698 -53.65 -20.21 6.21
C LYS A 698 -54.46 -21.05 5.22
N THR A 699 -54.85 -20.47 4.10
CA THR A 699 -55.49 -21.22 3.00
C THR A 699 -54.44 -21.85 2.08
N ASP A 700 -54.87 -22.78 1.20
CA ASP A 700 -54.00 -23.46 0.23
C ASP A 700 -53.17 -22.53 -0.67
N ASN A 701 -53.58 -21.25 -0.81
CA ASN A 701 -52.90 -20.23 -1.63
C ASN A 701 -51.97 -19.31 -0.82
N ASP A 702 -51.59 -19.68 0.40
CA ASP A 702 -50.85 -18.84 1.35
C ASP A 702 -51.57 -17.52 1.70
N VAL A 703 -52.87 -17.41 1.42
CA VAL A 703 -53.69 -16.27 1.82
C VAL A 703 -54.23 -16.55 3.22
N TYR A 704 -54.07 -15.59 4.12
CA TYR A 704 -54.61 -15.67 5.47
C TYR A 704 -56.09 -15.25 5.51
N SER A 705 -56.89 -16.00 6.25
CA SER A 705 -58.25 -15.60 6.62
C SER A 705 -58.38 -15.46 8.14
N ILE A 706 -59.14 -14.45 8.59
CA ILE A 706 -59.29 -14.12 10.01
C ILE A 706 -60.58 -14.75 10.55
N LYS A 707 -60.47 -15.43 11.69
CA LYS A 707 -61.60 -15.94 12.49
C LYS A 707 -61.59 -15.27 13.87
N TYR A 708 -62.78 -14.99 14.38
CA TYR A 708 -63.00 -14.45 15.73
C TYR A 708 -63.48 -15.58 16.63
N VAL A 709 -62.78 -15.84 17.73
CA VAL A 709 -63.09 -16.95 18.65
C VAL A 709 -63.11 -16.44 20.09
N ASN A 710 -64.11 -16.89 20.84
CA ASN A 710 -64.21 -16.61 22.26
C ASN A 710 -63.44 -17.66 23.07
N SER A 711 -62.55 -17.24 23.97
CA SER A 711 -61.72 -18.17 24.74
C SER A 711 -62.46 -19.06 25.73
N THR A 712 -63.74 -18.80 25.99
CA THR A 712 -64.59 -19.76 26.73
C THR A 712 -64.92 -21.00 25.91
N ASP A 713 -64.84 -20.88 24.59
CA ASP A 713 -65.33 -21.88 23.65
C ASP A 713 -64.19 -22.72 23.06
N MET A 714 -62.93 -22.26 23.20
CA MET A 714 -61.77 -22.95 22.66
C MET A 714 -60.52 -22.73 23.55
N ASN A 715 -59.96 -23.81 24.08
CA ASN A 715 -58.67 -23.77 24.80
C ASN A 715 -57.48 -23.89 23.82
N ILE A 716 -56.26 -23.62 24.29
CA ILE A 716 -55.04 -23.64 23.44
C ILE A 716 -54.78 -25.04 22.82
N PHE A 717 -55.15 -26.12 23.51
CA PHE A 717 -55.01 -27.48 22.99
C PHE A 717 -56.07 -27.83 21.92
N GLU A 718 -57.22 -27.17 21.93
CA GLU A 718 -58.24 -27.32 20.89
C GLU A 718 -57.85 -26.53 19.63
N LEU A 719 -57.26 -25.35 19.80
CA LEU A 719 -56.64 -24.56 18.73
C LEU A 719 -55.54 -25.35 17.99
N GLU A 720 -54.76 -26.15 18.71
CA GLU A 720 -53.74 -27.02 18.13
C GLU A 720 -54.27 -28.08 17.17
N GLN A 721 -55.51 -28.54 17.39
CA GLN A 721 -56.14 -29.57 16.57
C GLN A 721 -56.74 -29.02 15.27
N GLU A 722 -56.87 -27.70 15.15
CA GLU A 722 -57.27 -27.05 13.90
C GLU A 722 -56.11 -27.16 12.89
N GLU A 723 -56.35 -27.90 11.81
CA GLU A 723 -55.35 -28.19 10.79
C GLU A 723 -54.81 -26.89 10.16
N ASP A 724 -55.72 -25.96 9.86
CA ASP A 724 -55.44 -24.68 9.20
C ASP A 724 -54.98 -23.55 10.16
N PHE A 725 -54.93 -23.81 11.47
CA PHE A 725 -54.45 -22.82 12.44
C PHE A 725 -52.95 -22.55 12.22
N ASP A 726 -52.58 -21.28 12.15
CA ASP A 726 -51.17 -20.87 12.04
C ASP A 726 -50.80 -19.89 13.16
N LEU A 727 -51.61 -18.85 13.37
CA LEU A 727 -51.31 -17.75 14.28
C LEU A 727 -52.54 -17.29 15.05
N GLY A 728 -52.36 -16.87 16.30
CA GLY A 728 -53.43 -16.35 17.14
C GLY A 728 -52.98 -15.15 17.98
N LEU A 729 -53.92 -14.26 18.27
CA LEU A 729 -53.74 -13.11 19.16
C LEU A 729 -54.91 -13.07 20.14
N ARG A 730 -54.62 -13.21 21.43
CA ARG A 730 -55.60 -13.17 22.50
C ARG A 730 -55.40 -11.92 23.35
N PHE A 731 -56.50 -11.22 23.62
CA PHE A 731 -56.51 -10.06 24.51
C PHE A 731 -56.88 -10.48 25.93
N ASN A 732 -56.29 -9.80 26.91
CA ASN A 732 -56.71 -9.96 28.29
C ASN A 732 -58.12 -9.40 28.49
N LYS A 733 -59.01 -10.15 29.14
CA LYS A 733 -60.38 -9.68 29.42
C LYS A 733 -60.40 -8.39 30.22
N GLY A 734 -59.51 -8.24 31.21
CA GLY A 734 -59.36 -7.01 31.98
C GLY A 734 -58.94 -5.80 31.13
N LEU A 735 -58.15 -6.02 30.07
CA LEU A 735 -57.78 -4.97 29.13
C LEU A 735 -58.99 -4.50 28.31
N ILE A 736 -59.77 -5.44 27.76
CA ILE A 736 -60.98 -5.12 27.01
C ILE A 736 -62.01 -4.41 27.90
N GLU A 737 -62.21 -4.89 29.14
CA GLU A 737 -63.09 -4.23 30.12
C GLU A 737 -62.63 -2.80 30.45
N ASN A 738 -61.33 -2.60 30.65
CA ASN A 738 -60.77 -1.26 30.90
C ASN A 738 -60.92 -0.34 29.69
N ALA A 739 -60.67 -0.84 28.48
CA ALA A 739 -60.87 -0.09 27.25
C ALA A 739 -62.35 0.31 27.06
N THR A 740 -63.28 -0.61 27.35
CA THR A 740 -64.74 -0.36 27.28
C THR A 740 -65.20 0.71 28.28
N ARG A 741 -64.52 0.83 29.44
CA ARG A 741 -64.82 1.87 30.43
C ARG A 741 -64.25 3.24 30.06
N SER A 742 -63.25 3.29 29.19
CA SER A 742 -62.66 4.54 28.70
C SER A 742 -63.58 5.16 27.65
N SER A 743 -64.05 6.38 27.86
CA SER A 743 -64.86 7.11 26.87
C SER A 743 -64.11 7.40 25.56
N ASP A 744 -62.78 7.33 25.62
CA ASP A 744 -61.89 7.85 24.57
C ASP A 744 -61.32 6.72 23.68
N CYS A 745 -61.46 5.46 24.10
CA CYS A 745 -61.04 4.28 23.35
C CYS A 745 -62.27 3.57 22.76
N LYS A 746 -62.52 3.76 21.46
CA LYS A 746 -63.69 3.19 20.77
C LYS A 746 -63.40 1.99 19.89
N LYS A 747 -62.12 1.75 19.57
CA LYS A 747 -61.70 0.76 18.59
C LYS A 747 -60.37 0.12 18.99
N ILE A 748 -60.14 -1.08 18.49
CA ILE A 748 -58.86 -1.79 18.59
C ILE A 748 -58.33 -1.95 17.18
N ILE A 749 -57.04 -1.66 17.01
CA ILE A 749 -56.34 -1.84 15.73
C ILE A 749 -55.31 -2.94 15.95
N VAL A 750 -55.35 -3.95 15.08
CA VAL A 750 -54.41 -5.06 15.07
C VAL A 750 -53.74 -5.13 13.72
N ILE A 751 -52.43 -5.18 13.73
CA ILE A 751 -51.61 -5.38 12.53
C ILE A 751 -50.84 -6.67 12.70
N ALA A 752 -50.98 -7.59 11.76
CA ALA A 752 -50.17 -8.80 11.68
C ALA A 752 -49.24 -8.66 10.48
N TYR A 753 -47.95 -8.48 10.71
CA TYR A 753 -46.91 -8.45 9.66
C TYR A 753 -46.40 -9.87 9.43
N PHE A 754 -46.88 -10.52 8.37
CA PHE A 754 -46.52 -11.91 8.05
C PHE A 754 -45.05 -12.07 7.67
N LYS A 755 -44.38 -10.97 7.31
CA LYS A 755 -42.93 -10.92 7.09
C LYS A 755 -42.29 -9.84 7.97
N PRO A 756 -41.11 -10.08 8.55
CA PRO A 756 -40.44 -9.13 9.44
C PRO A 756 -39.69 -8.01 8.68
N THR A 757 -40.06 -7.72 7.43
CA THR A 757 -39.27 -6.88 6.51
C THR A 757 -39.04 -5.44 6.99
N LEU A 758 -39.88 -4.92 7.90
CA LEU A 758 -39.72 -3.59 8.52
C LEU A 758 -39.01 -3.63 9.88
N PHE A 759 -38.68 -4.81 10.40
CA PHE A 759 -38.09 -5.02 11.71
C PHE A 759 -36.60 -5.37 11.56
N ASN A 760 -35.86 -4.49 10.87
CA ASN A 760 -34.44 -4.68 10.58
C ASN A 760 -33.61 -4.18 11.77
N GLU A 761 -33.22 -5.08 12.66
CA GLU A 761 -32.17 -4.76 13.64
C GLU A 761 -30.78 -4.96 13.03
N ASP A 762 -29.75 -4.50 13.74
CA ASP A 762 -28.37 -4.73 13.34
C ASP A 762 -28.03 -6.23 13.34
N VAL A 763 -28.60 -6.97 14.30
CA VAL A 763 -28.32 -8.40 14.49
C VAL A 763 -28.98 -9.25 13.40
N THR A 764 -28.23 -10.19 12.84
CA THR A 764 -28.80 -11.27 12.05
C THR A 764 -29.56 -12.23 12.96
N ARG A 765 -30.82 -12.46 12.61
CA ARG A 765 -31.64 -13.52 13.19
C ARG A 765 -32.05 -14.48 12.08
N ASN A 766 -31.84 -15.77 12.33
CA ASN A 766 -32.25 -16.83 11.40
C ASN A 766 -33.77 -16.90 11.25
N TYR A 767 -34.52 -16.42 12.25
CA TYR A 767 -35.97 -16.45 12.22
C TYR A 767 -36.61 -15.30 13.00
N THR A 768 -37.69 -14.75 12.44
CA THR A 768 -38.66 -13.91 13.15
C THR A 768 -40.04 -14.32 12.68
N SER A 769 -40.93 -14.66 13.61
CA SER A 769 -42.31 -15.03 13.31
C SER A 769 -43.09 -13.83 12.76
N THR A 770 -44.36 -14.05 12.45
CA THR A 770 -45.31 -12.95 12.27
C THR A 770 -45.21 -11.98 13.45
N VAL A 771 -45.13 -10.69 13.14
CA VAL A 771 -45.07 -9.62 14.15
C VAL A 771 -46.47 -9.07 14.34
N PHE A 772 -46.95 -9.08 15.58
CA PHE A 772 -48.24 -8.47 15.94
C PHE A 772 -48.04 -7.09 16.54
N THR A 773 -48.78 -6.12 16.04
CA THR A 773 -48.90 -4.80 16.64
C THR A 773 -50.33 -4.60 17.05
N THR A 774 -50.53 -4.24 18.32
CA THR A 774 -51.85 -3.91 18.85
C THR A 774 -51.85 -2.45 19.28
N ILE A 775 -52.86 -1.69 18.87
CA ILE A 775 -53.01 -0.28 19.22
C ILE A 775 -54.40 -0.09 19.82
N PHE A 776 -54.43 0.47 21.02
CA PHE A 776 -55.64 0.96 21.69
C PHE A 776 -55.57 2.49 21.75
N PRO A 777 -56.19 3.20 20.78
CA PRO A 777 -56.12 4.65 20.73
C PRO A 777 -56.61 5.28 22.04
N ASN A 778 -55.84 6.22 22.58
CA ASN A 778 -56.14 6.97 23.82
C ASN A 778 -56.23 6.12 25.10
N LEU A 779 -55.75 4.87 25.12
CA LEU A 779 -55.66 4.11 26.35
C LEU A 779 -54.30 4.35 27.02
N ASP A 780 -54.31 4.83 28.27
CA ASP A 780 -53.08 5.00 29.05
C ASP A 780 -52.63 3.66 29.64
N GLU A 781 -51.55 3.11 29.10
CA GLU A 781 -50.94 1.85 29.53
C GLU A 781 -50.30 1.95 30.92
N THR A 782 -49.91 3.16 31.37
CA THR A 782 -49.06 3.32 32.56
C THR A 782 -49.79 3.12 33.89
N ASN A 783 -51.13 3.13 33.86
CA ASN A 783 -51.98 3.09 35.05
C ASN A 783 -52.69 1.73 35.28
N SER A 784 -52.34 0.68 34.53
CA SER A 784 -53.02 -0.61 34.64
C SER A 784 -52.17 -1.67 35.37
N ASP A 785 -52.67 -2.18 36.50
CA ASP A 785 -52.15 -3.38 37.19
C ASP A 785 -52.40 -4.69 36.40
N ILE A 786 -52.75 -4.60 35.11
CA ILE A 786 -53.08 -5.76 34.29
C ILE A 786 -51.79 -6.51 33.98
N GLN A 787 -51.64 -7.68 34.58
CA GLN A 787 -50.65 -8.65 34.14
C GLN A 787 -51.07 -9.21 32.79
N ASP A 788 -50.16 -9.10 31.82
CA ASP A 788 -50.26 -9.63 30.46
C ASP A 788 -51.44 -9.08 29.64
N LEU A 789 -51.18 -7.97 28.95
CA LEU A 789 -52.13 -7.26 28.09
C LEU A 789 -52.56 -8.08 26.86
N VAL A 790 -51.57 -8.71 26.22
CA VAL A 790 -51.74 -9.43 24.95
C VAL A 790 -50.97 -10.73 24.98
N THR A 791 -51.59 -11.79 24.48
CA THR A 791 -50.98 -13.13 24.35
C THR A 791 -50.97 -13.52 22.88
N THR A 792 -49.79 -13.77 22.31
CA THR A 792 -49.66 -14.28 20.94
C THR A 792 -49.46 -15.79 20.97
N ILE A 793 -50.06 -16.48 19.99
CA ILE A 793 -50.05 -17.92 19.84
C ILE A 793 -49.45 -18.23 18.46
N TYR A 794 -48.37 -19.00 18.40
CA TYR A 794 -47.71 -19.38 17.14
C TYR A 794 -47.67 -20.89 17.00
N LYS A 795 -48.07 -21.44 15.85
CA LYS A 795 -47.81 -22.85 15.49
C LYS A 795 -46.48 -22.93 14.75
N HIS A 796 -45.54 -23.75 15.20
CA HIS A 796 -44.26 -23.93 14.50
C HIS A 796 -43.73 -25.35 14.67
N ASP A 797 -43.14 -25.92 13.61
CA ASP A 797 -42.65 -27.30 13.59
C ASP A 797 -41.23 -27.51 14.20
N ASN A 798 -40.52 -26.44 14.59
CA ASN A 798 -39.13 -26.51 15.04
C ASN A 798 -39.02 -26.47 16.58
N PRO A 799 -38.03 -27.16 17.18
CA PRO A 799 -37.87 -27.21 18.64
C PRO A 799 -37.52 -25.86 19.28
N LEU A 800 -37.97 -25.68 20.52
CA LEU A 800 -37.99 -24.43 21.28
C LEU A 800 -36.66 -23.79 21.65
N SER A 801 -35.58 -24.56 21.71
CA SER A 801 -34.32 -24.10 22.30
C SER A 801 -33.72 -22.87 21.62
N GLU A 802 -34.18 -22.57 20.40
CA GLU A 802 -33.66 -21.52 19.54
C GLU A 802 -34.50 -20.22 19.57
N TYR A 803 -35.71 -20.24 20.13
CA TYR A 803 -36.66 -19.12 20.03
C TYR A 803 -36.93 -18.42 21.36
N ILE A 804 -37.25 -17.11 21.29
CA ILE A 804 -37.56 -16.28 22.45
C ILE A 804 -38.67 -15.28 22.11
N CYS A 805 -39.62 -15.12 23.02
CA CYS A 805 -40.65 -14.09 22.94
C CYS A 805 -39.99 -12.71 23.09
N SER A 806 -40.20 -11.83 22.12
CA SER A 806 -39.57 -10.52 22.10
C SER A 806 -40.55 -9.43 21.67
N TYR A 807 -40.25 -8.20 22.04
CA TYR A 807 -40.97 -7.02 21.58
C TYR A 807 -40.01 -6.00 20.98
N TRP A 808 -40.44 -5.35 19.91
CA TRP A 808 -39.67 -4.35 19.17
C TRP A 808 -39.83 -2.97 19.78
N THR A 809 -38.71 -2.34 20.11
CA THR A 809 -38.67 -0.91 20.43
C THR A 809 -37.34 -0.30 20.00
N GLU A 810 -37.39 0.92 19.48
CA GLU A 810 -36.20 1.72 19.12
C GLU A 810 -35.19 1.01 18.19
N GLY A 811 -35.66 0.13 17.30
CA GLY A 811 -34.78 -0.59 16.36
C GLY A 811 -34.26 -1.94 16.84
N TYR A 812 -34.73 -2.44 18.00
CA TYR A 812 -34.23 -3.67 18.62
C TYR A 812 -35.33 -4.57 19.18
N TRP A 813 -35.09 -5.88 19.19
CA TRP A 813 -35.92 -6.88 19.86
C TRP A 813 -35.49 -7.08 21.33
N TYR A 814 -36.39 -6.78 22.27
CA TYR A 814 -36.19 -6.98 23.70
C TYR A 814 -36.84 -8.27 24.19
N HIS A 815 -36.08 -9.09 24.91
CA HIS A 815 -36.49 -10.43 25.32
C HIS A 815 -37.41 -10.43 26.55
N LYS A 816 -38.40 -11.31 26.55
CA LYS A 816 -39.23 -11.65 27.71
C LYS A 816 -39.32 -13.18 27.84
N ASN A 817 -39.32 -13.69 29.07
CA ASN A 817 -39.40 -15.14 29.30
C ASN A 817 -40.74 -15.70 28.80
N VAL A 818 -40.66 -16.81 28.06
CA VAL A 818 -41.78 -17.60 27.50
C VAL A 818 -42.57 -18.25 28.63
N ILE A 819 -43.91 -18.36 28.51
CA ILE A 819 -44.77 -18.73 29.65
C ILE A 819 -45.41 -20.13 29.52
N VAL A 820 -45.68 -20.71 28.34
CA VAL A 820 -46.24 -22.08 28.25
C VAL A 820 -45.86 -22.80 26.94
N GLU A 821 -45.49 -24.08 27.05
CA GLU A 821 -45.13 -24.98 25.94
C GLU A 821 -46.19 -26.09 25.75
N SER A 822 -46.57 -26.32 24.49
CA SER A 822 -47.07 -27.61 24.00
C SER A 822 -46.18 -28.08 22.83
N ASN A 823 -46.35 -29.31 22.34
CA ASN A 823 -45.46 -29.91 21.36
C ASN A 823 -45.29 -29.13 20.03
N LYS A 824 -46.19 -28.21 19.66
CA LYS A 824 -46.12 -27.44 18.40
C LYS A 824 -46.60 -26.00 18.49
N THR A 825 -47.02 -25.54 19.67
CA THR A 825 -47.62 -24.22 19.85
C THR A 825 -46.91 -23.42 20.92
N TYR A 826 -46.64 -22.16 20.61
CA TYR A 826 -45.88 -21.23 21.41
C TYR A 826 -46.76 -20.08 21.87
N VAL A 827 -46.77 -19.85 23.18
CA VAL A 827 -47.61 -18.84 23.81
C VAL A 827 -46.72 -17.78 24.46
N CYS A 828 -46.72 -16.58 23.88
CA CYS A 828 -45.98 -15.44 24.39
C CYS A 828 -46.92 -14.42 25.01
N SER A 829 -46.68 -14.05 26.27
CA SER A 829 -47.51 -13.10 27.01
C SER A 829 -46.78 -11.79 27.25
N PHE A 830 -47.37 -10.66 26.87
CA PHE A 830 -46.72 -9.34 26.88
C PHE A 830 -47.47 -8.36 27.78
N GLN A 831 -46.71 -7.59 28.57
CA GLN A 831 -47.24 -6.58 29.52
C GLN A 831 -47.28 -5.16 28.92
N LYS A 832 -46.87 -5.00 27.67
CA LYS A 832 -46.81 -3.72 26.96
C LYS A 832 -47.45 -3.86 25.59
N MET A 833 -48.09 -2.80 25.10
CA MET A 833 -48.53 -2.77 23.71
C MET A 833 -47.34 -2.33 22.86
N ALA A 834 -46.70 -3.32 22.23
CA ALA A 834 -45.56 -3.12 21.34
C ALA A 834 -45.76 -3.98 20.09
N ASN A 835 -44.84 -3.87 19.13
CA ASN A 835 -44.76 -4.88 18.08
C ASN A 835 -44.12 -6.13 18.70
N VAL A 836 -44.84 -7.25 18.76
CA VAL A 836 -44.43 -8.45 19.48
C VAL A 836 -44.27 -9.63 18.52
N ALA A 837 -43.26 -10.46 18.75
CA ALA A 837 -42.96 -11.61 17.92
C ALA A 837 -42.24 -12.72 18.71
N MET A 838 -42.13 -13.89 18.10
CA MET A 838 -41.16 -14.91 18.46
C MET A 838 -39.96 -14.77 17.52
N VAL A 839 -38.77 -14.58 18.07
CA VAL A 839 -37.54 -14.42 17.29
C VAL A 839 -36.53 -15.50 17.66
N SER A 840 -35.67 -15.90 16.73
CA SER A 840 -34.53 -16.73 17.08
C SER A 840 -33.58 -15.97 18.00
N LYS A 841 -32.77 -16.68 18.78
CA LYS A 841 -31.63 -16.07 19.48
C LYS A 841 -30.73 -15.36 18.46
N ALA A 842 -30.21 -14.20 18.87
CA ALA A 842 -29.29 -13.40 18.08
C ALA A 842 -27.96 -14.15 17.94
N GLU A 843 -27.42 -14.25 16.72
CA GLU A 843 -26.05 -14.73 16.52
C GLU A 843 -25.08 -13.56 16.74
N LEU A 844 -24.69 -13.37 18.00
CA LEU A 844 -23.84 -12.25 18.42
C LEU A 844 -22.46 -12.28 17.73
N SER A 845 -21.97 -13.46 17.33
CA SER A 845 -20.68 -13.63 16.68
C SER A 845 -20.57 -12.91 15.34
N GLU A 846 -21.61 -12.92 14.51
CA GLU A 846 -21.60 -12.25 13.19
C GLU A 846 -21.53 -10.73 13.34
N LEU A 847 -22.23 -10.17 14.33
CA LEU A 847 -22.17 -8.74 14.64
C LEU A 847 -20.79 -8.28 15.10
N LEU A 848 -20.13 -9.06 15.95
CA LEU A 848 -18.79 -8.74 16.41
C LEU A 848 -17.80 -8.80 15.23
N VAL A 849 -18.03 -9.66 14.24
CA VAL A 849 -17.27 -9.69 12.98
C VAL A 849 -17.52 -8.44 12.13
N ASP A 850 -18.77 -7.98 12.03
CA ASP A 850 -19.10 -6.73 11.33
C ASP A 850 -18.46 -5.51 12.03
N PHE A 851 -18.43 -5.50 13.37
CA PHE A 851 -17.79 -4.42 14.13
C PHE A 851 -16.28 -4.38 13.94
N LEU A 852 -15.63 -5.52 13.64
CA LEU A 852 -14.21 -5.56 13.27
C LEU A 852 -13.91 -4.81 11.97
N GLN A 853 -14.92 -4.45 11.16
CA GLN A 853 -14.75 -3.64 9.95
C GLN A 853 -14.96 -2.14 10.19
N LEU A 854 -15.46 -1.73 11.36
CA LEU A 854 -15.72 -0.34 11.68
C LEU A 854 -14.48 0.37 12.23
N GLU A 855 -14.52 1.70 12.22
CA GLU A 855 -13.62 2.57 12.99
C GLU A 855 -13.82 2.34 14.50
N CYS A 856 -12.75 2.48 15.27
CA CYS A 856 -12.71 1.99 16.65
C CYS A 856 -13.73 2.64 17.59
N ASP A 857 -13.96 3.94 17.46
CA ASP A 857 -14.93 4.70 18.27
C ASP A 857 -16.34 4.10 18.13
N GLU A 858 -16.73 3.84 16.88
CA GLU A 858 -18.05 3.30 16.55
C GLU A 858 -18.16 1.83 16.94
N ALA A 859 -17.11 1.04 16.67
CA ALA A 859 -17.03 -0.37 17.01
C ALA A 859 -17.19 -0.60 18.52
N LEU A 860 -16.45 0.16 19.35
CA LEU A 860 -16.47 0.03 20.80
C LEU A 860 -17.78 0.52 21.41
N ALA A 861 -18.33 1.64 20.94
CA ALA A 861 -19.62 2.14 21.43
C ALA A 861 -20.77 1.15 21.15
N LYS A 862 -20.79 0.55 19.95
CA LYS A 862 -21.76 -0.50 19.58
C LYS A 862 -21.55 -1.78 20.37
N THR A 863 -20.30 -2.20 20.56
CA THR A 863 -19.94 -3.37 21.37
C THR A 863 -20.40 -3.23 22.82
N LEU A 864 -20.19 -2.07 23.43
CA LEU A 864 -20.64 -1.81 24.80
C LEU A 864 -22.17 -1.89 24.93
N LYS A 865 -22.89 -1.35 23.96
CA LYS A 865 -24.35 -1.45 23.92
C LYS A 865 -24.80 -2.93 23.83
N LEU A 866 -24.18 -3.69 22.93
CA LEU A 866 -24.45 -5.12 22.76
C LEU A 866 -24.22 -5.90 24.06
N LEU A 867 -23.12 -5.62 24.76
CA LEU A 867 -22.80 -6.25 26.05
C LEU A 867 -23.79 -5.88 27.16
N LYS A 868 -24.34 -4.66 27.17
CA LYS A 868 -25.36 -4.27 28.16
C LYS A 868 -26.67 -5.01 27.93
N GLU A 869 -27.03 -5.27 26.68
CA GLU A 869 -28.32 -5.84 26.29
C GLU A 869 -28.30 -7.38 26.28
N HIS A 870 -27.17 -7.98 25.92
CA HIS A 870 -27.05 -9.41 25.59
C HIS A 870 -26.04 -10.18 26.43
N LEU A 871 -25.63 -9.65 27.59
CA LEU A 871 -24.56 -10.24 28.41
C LEU A 871 -24.72 -11.75 28.67
N ASN A 872 -25.95 -12.18 28.98
CA ASN A 872 -26.24 -13.57 29.35
C ASN A 872 -26.36 -14.52 28.14
N SER A 873 -26.32 -13.99 26.91
CA SER A 873 -26.40 -14.76 25.66
C SER A 873 -25.05 -14.96 24.97
N PHE A 874 -23.95 -14.40 25.51
CA PHE A 874 -22.61 -14.61 24.97
C PHE A 874 -22.19 -16.08 25.08
N THR A 875 -21.61 -16.58 24.00
CA THR A 875 -20.95 -17.87 23.91
C THR A 875 -19.43 -17.70 23.96
N ALA A 876 -18.70 -18.81 24.04
CA ALA A 876 -17.24 -18.79 24.00
C ALA A 876 -16.69 -18.18 22.69
N ALA A 877 -17.39 -18.39 21.56
CA ALA A 877 -17.00 -17.82 20.27
C ALA A 877 -17.18 -16.29 20.23
N ASP A 878 -18.21 -15.76 20.90
CA ASP A 878 -18.45 -14.32 20.96
C ASP A 878 -17.36 -13.60 21.76
N VAL A 879 -16.88 -14.23 22.84
CA VAL A 879 -15.76 -13.73 23.65
C VAL A 879 -14.46 -13.63 22.83
N GLU A 880 -14.21 -14.58 21.93
CA GLU A 880 -13.06 -14.55 21.01
C GLU A 880 -13.12 -13.33 20.06
N LYS A 881 -14.28 -13.07 19.45
CA LYS A 881 -14.41 -11.91 18.53
C LYS A 881 -14.33 -10.59 19.27
N LEU A 882 -14.86 -10.53 20.49
CA LEU A 882 -14.73 -9.37 21.37
C LEU A 882 -13.26 -9.08 21.72
N TYR A 883 -12.46 -10.13 21.96
CA TYR A 883 -11.02 -10.01 22.19
C TYR A 883 -10.29 -9.39 20.98
N TYR A 884 -10.52 -9.91 19.77
CA TYR A 884 -9.90 -9.34 18.56
C TYR A 884 -10.28 -7.89 18.32
N LEU A 885 -11.51 -7.50 18.67
CA LEU A 885 -11.97 -6.13 18.51
C LEU A 885 -11.27 -5.18 19.47
N LEU A 886 -11.02 -5.62 20.71
CA LEU A 886 -10.26 -4.84 21.70
C LEU A 886 -8.80 -4.66 21.27
N ILE A 887 -8.16 -5.70 20.71
CA ILE A 887 -6.78 -5.59 20.18
C ILE A 887 -6.71 -4.66 18.97
N LYS A 888 -7.65 -4.78 18.03
CA LYS A 888 -7.69 -3.89 16.86
C LYS A 888 -7.73 -2.41 17.27
N CYS A 889 -8.35 -2.12 18.42
CA CYS A 889 -8.60 -0.76 18.91
C CYS A 889 -7.70 -0.34 20.07
N GLU A 890 -6.50 -0.92 20.17
CA GLU A 890 -5.53 -0.66 21.23
C GLU A 890 -5.09 0.82 21.34
N ASP A 891 -5.06 1.56 20.23
CA ASP A 891 -4.67 2.99 20.19
C ASP A 891 -5.81 3.97 20.55
N PHE A 892 -6.97 3.47 20.99
CA PHE A 892 -8.16 4.29 21.17
C PHE A 892 -8.11 5.19 22.44
N THR A 893 -8.57 6.44 22.30
CA THR A 893 -8.40 7.49 23.32
C THR A 893 -9.49 7.54 24.39
N ASP A 894 -10.70 6.99 24.16
CA ASP A 894 -11.79 7.01 25.15
C ASP A 894 -11.76 5.73 26.00
N THR A 895 -10.96 5.82 27.07
CA THR A 895 -10.75 4.74 28.04
C THR A 895 -12.04 4.32 28.77
N ASP A 896 -13.06 5.17 28.86
CA ASP A 896 -14.27 4.88 29.64
C ASP A 896 -15.15 3.83 28.96
N ILE A 897 -15.22 3.83 27.63
CA ILE A 897 -15.99 2.83 26.88
C ILE A 897 -15.35 1.44 27.02
N ILE A 898 -14.04 1.36 26.87
CA ILE A 898 -13.26 0.12 27.04
C ILE A 898 -13.44 -0.42 28.46
N MET A 899 -13.36 0.43 29.48
CA MET A 899 -13.57 0.04 30.87
C MET A 899 -14.97 -0.54 31.11
N ASN A 900 -16.01 0.08 30.56
CA ASN A 900 -17.36 -0.44 30.69
C ASN A 900 -17.56 -1.78 29.96
N ILE A 901 -16.84 -2.02 28.85
CA ILE A 901 -16.84 -3.32 28.15
C ILE A 901 -16.21 -4.38 29.05
N ILE A 902 -15.05 -4.10 29.63
CA ILE A 902 -14.34 -5.01 30.53
C ILE A 902 -15.20 -5.37 31.74
N ASP A 903 -15.86 -4.38 32.34
CA ASP A 903 -16.77 -4.58 33.48
C ASP A 903 -17.88 -5.57 33.17
N LYS A 904 -18.35 -5.57 31.91
CA LYS A 904 -19.36 -6.49 31.44
C LYS A 904 -18.78 -7.86 31.17
N ILE A 905 -17.60 -7.97 30.54
CA ILE A 905 -16.91 -9.26 30.38
C ILE A 905 -16.71 -9.93 31.75
N LEU A 906 -16.28 -9.18 32.76
CA LEU A 906 -16.08 -9.71 34.12
C LEU A 906 -17.38 -10.15 34.83
N GLN A 907 -18.55 -9.74 34.33
CA GLN A 907 -19.85 -10.19 34.81
C GLN A 907 -20.33 -11.48 34.10
N MET A 908 -19.64 -11.95 33.04
CA MET A 908 -20.02 -13.18 32.34
C MET A 908 -19.74 -14.42 33.20
N PRO A 909 -20.52 -15.51 33.03
CA PRO A 909 -20.25 -16.77 33.69
C PRO A 909 -18.84 -17.29 33.37
N LEU A 910 -18.05 -17.58 34.41
CA LEU A 910 -16.66 -18.04 34.32
C LEU A 910 -16.46 -19.15 33.27
N LYS A 911 -17.35 -20.14 33.26
CA LYS A 911 -17.31 -21.27 32.34
C LYS A 911 -17.27 -20.86 30.86
N ILE A 912 -17.90 -19.75 30.47
CA ILE A 912 -17.90 -19.26 29.08
C ILE A 912 -16.53 -18.68 28.71
N ILE A 913 -15.94 -17.91 29.62
CA ILE A 913 -14.61 -17.31 29.44
C ILE A 913 -13.55 -18.41 29.38
N THR A 914 -13.56 -19.35 30.34
CA THR A 914 -12.62 -20.47 30.37
C THR A 914 -12.72 -21.32 29.10
N HIS A 915 -13.95 -21.57 28.62
CA HIS A 915 -14.14 -22.34 27.39
C HIS A 915 -13.67 -21.58 26.14
N ALA A 916 -13.75 -20.25 26.12
CA ALA A 916 -13.17 -19.44 25.05
C ALA A 916 -11.65 -19.52 25.03
N MET A 917 -11.02 -19.42 26.21
CA MET A 917 -9.57 -19.55 26.36
C MET A 917 -9.07 -20.92 25.88
N GLU A 918 -9.72 -21.99 26.33
CA GLU A 918 -9.35 -23.38 25.99
C GLU A 918 -9.50 -23.67 24.50
N ASN A 919 -10.61 -23.23 23.88
CA ASN A 919 -10.91 -23.60 22.49
C ASN A 919 -10.21 -22.72 21.45
N TYR A 920 -9.89 -21.48 21.78
CA TYR A 920 -9.34 -20.50 20.82
C TYR A 920 -7.91 -20.09 21.12
N SER A 921 -7.25 -20.76 22.09
CA SER A 921 -5.86 -20.46 22.49
C SER A 921 -5.65 -18.99 22.89
N LEU A 922 -6.68 -18.35 23.44
CA LEU A 922 -6.60 -16.97 23.91
C LEU A 922 -5.81 -16.96 25.22
N ASN A 923 -4.68 -16.27 25.24
CA ASN A 923 -3.97 -16.04 26.48
C ASN A 923 -4.71 -14.96 27.27
N PHE A 924 -5.31 -15.34 28.39
CA PHE A 924 -5.97 -14.39 29.28
C PHE A 924 -5.00 -13.35 29.84
N LEU A 925 -3.71 -13.72 29.94
CA LEU A 925 -2.65 -12.77 30.25
C LEU A 925 -2.52 -11.71 29.16
N ASP A 926 -2.54 -12.06 27.87
CA ASP A 926 -2.47 -11.09 26.76
C ASP A 926 -3.71 -10.17 26.75
N LEU A 927 -4.90 -10.70 27.08
CA LEU A 927 -6.10 -9.87 27.23
C LEU A 927 -5.95 -8.90 28.41
N LEU A 928 -5.48 -9.37 29.56
CA LEU A 928 -5.21 -8.54 30.74
C LEU A 928 -4.09 -7.53 30.50
N GLU A 929 -3.03 -7.92 29.80
CA GLU A 929 -1.90 -7.07 29.43
C GLU A 929 -2.33 -5.99 28.45
N ALA A 930 -3.06 -6.32 27.38
CA ALA A 930 -3.63 -5.32 26.47
C ALA A 930 -4.57 -4.34 27.20
N ILE A 931 -5.38 -4.85 28.16
CA ILE A 931 -6.23 -4.03 29.03
C ILE A 931 -5.40 -3.11 29.95
N LEU A 932 -4.28 -3.61 30.49
CA LEU A 932 -3.41 -2.88 31.41
C LEU A 932 -2.47 -1.89 30.69
N GLU A 933 -2.08 -2.19 29.46
CA GLU A 933 -1.25 -1.36 28.58
C GLU A 933 -2.04 -0.15 28.08
N CYS A 934 -3.31 -0.34 27.70
CA CYS A 934 -4.29 0.74 27.53
C CYS A 934 -4.37 1.69 28.74
N ARG A 935 -4.22 1.16 29.96
CA ARG A 935 -4.31 1.93 31.22
C ARG A 935 -3.07 2.75 31.56
N GLN A 936 -1.89 2.52 30.95
CA GLN A 936 -0.68 3.31 31.28
C GLN A 936 -0.86 4.83 31.05
N LYS A 937 -1.88 5.25 30.30
CA LYS A 937 -2.22 6.66 30.03
C LYS A 937 -3.32 7.26 30.95
N SER A 938 -3.98 6.49 31.81
CA SER A 938 -5.12 6.94 32.66
C SER A 938 -4.96 6.59 34.14
N TYR A 939 -5.25 7.54 35.04
CA TYR A 939 -5.04 7.43 36.50
C TYR A 939 -5.86 6.31 37.16
N ILE A 940 -5.23 5.55 38.06
CA ILE A 940 -5.81 4.45 38.85
C ILE A 940 -6.61 5.05 40.03
N SER A 941 -7.94 5.09 39.94
CA SER A 941 -8.79 5.48 41.09
C SER A 941 -9.87 4.48 41.52
N GLU A 942 -10.03 3.31 40.87
CA GLU A 942 -11.04 2.33 41.28
C GLU A 942 -10.49 0.90 41.46
N PHE A 943 -10.43 0.46 42.72
CA PHE A 943 -9.87 -0.82 43.20
C PHE A 943 -10.79 -2.03 43.02
N LYS A 944 -12.03 -1.85 42.54
CA LYS A 944 -13.10 -2.87 42.61
C LYS A 944 -12.89 -4.02 41.60
N HIS A 945 -12.24 -3.74 40.48
CA HIS A 945 -12.00 -4.68 39.37
C HIS A 945 -10.78 -5.58 39.62
N PHE A 946 -9.88 -5.15 40.49
CA PHE A 946 -8.65 -5.86 40.84
C PHE A 946 -8.90 -7.15 41.65
N ALA A 947 -9.92 -7.13 42.53
CA ALA A 947 -10.30 -8.30 43.32
C ALA A 947 -10.82 -9.45 42.45
N VAL A 948 -11.46 -9.13 41.32
CA VAL A 948 -11.97 -10.13 40.36
C VAL A 948 -10.80 -10.69 39.56
N ALA A 949 -9.93 -9.86 38.98
CA ALA A 949 -8.72 -10.33 38.28
C ALA A 949 -7.80 -11.19 39.16
N ALA A 950 -7.61 -10.81 40.43
CA ALA A 950 -6.85 -11.60 41.40
C ALA A 950 -7.51 -12.94 41.78
N GLN A 951 -8.85 -13.05 41.67
CA GLN A 951 -9.58 -14.29 41.87
C GLN A 951 -9.43 -15.24 40.67
N TYR A 952 -9.38 -14.72 39.44
CA TYR A 952 -9.09 -15.48 38.21
C TYR A 952 -7.65 -16.05 38.21
N LEU A 953 -6.66 -15.25 38.60
CA LEU A 953 -5.24 -15.67 38.65
C LEU A 953 -4.96 -16.77 39.69
N LYS A 954 -5.82 -16.90 40.71
CA LYS A 954 -5.72 -17.94 41.75
C LYS A 954 -6.14 -19.32 41.23
N GLU A 955 -7.00 -19.39 40.21
CA GLU A 955 -7.48 -20.65 39.64
C GLU A 955 -6.53 -21.22 38.57
N ASP A 956 -5.67 -20.39 37.96
CA ASP A 956 -4.72 -20.76 36.90
C ASP A 956 -3.29 -21.12 37.39
N ASN A 957 -3.08 -21.31 38.70
CA ASN A 957 -1.77 -21.67 39.29
C ASN A 957 -0.62 -20.68 39.00
N LEU A 958 -0.90 -19.43 38.63
CA LEU A 958 0.13 -18.38 38.50
C LEU A 958 0.68 -17.99 39.89
N THR A 959 1.99 -18.08 40.07
CA THR A 959 2.67 -18.08 41.38
C THR A 959 2.85 -16.71 42.05
N GLY A 960 2.46 -15.60 41.41
CA GLY A 960 2.21 -14.34 42.11
C GLY A 960 2.34 -13.09 41.24
N PHE A 961 1.99 -11.94 41.81
CA PHE A 961 2.17 -10.62 41.21
C PHE A 961 2.65 -9.64 42.29
N TYR A 962 3.31 -8.56 41.87
CA TYR A 962 3.58 -7.42 42.74
C TYR A 962 3.18 -6.11 42.05
N ILE A 963 2.97 -5.06 42.85
CA ILE A 963 2.62 -3.73 42.36
C ILE A 963 3.84 -2.83 42.59
N ASP A 964 4.51 -2.45 41.51
CA ASP A 964 5.62 -1.50 41.53
C ASP A 964 5.08 -0.07 41.37
N CYS A 965 5.12 0.72 42.45
CA CYS A 965 4.62 2.08 42.44
C CYS A 965 5.77 3.09 42.51
N HIS A 966 5.98 3.86 41.44
CA HIS A 966 6.93 4.97 41.41
C HIS A 966 6.19 6.29 41.11
N GLN A 967 6.28 7.26 42.03
CA GLN A 967 5.74 8.63 41.86
C GLN A 967 4.27 8.69 41.36
N PHE A 968 3.37 8.00 42.06
CA PHE A 968 1.92 7.90 41.75
C PHE A 968 1.56 7.13 40.47
N LYS A 969 2.53 6.46 39.84
CA LYS A 969 2.29 5.47 38.78
C LYS A 969 2.56 4.09 39.35
N CYS A 970 1.54 3.24 39.40
CA CYS A 970 1.68 1.86 39.82
C CYS A 970 1.59 0.95 38.60
N GLN A 971 2.63 0.16 38.35
CA GLN A 971 2.66 -0.91 37.37
C GLN A 971 2.46 -2.24 38.10
N ILE A 972 1.57 -3.09 37.60
CA ILE A 972 1.44 -4.46 38.10
C ILE A 972 2.39 -5.32 37.28
N VAL A 973 3.27 -6.05 37.95
CA VAL A 973 4.20 -6.99 37.31
C VAL A 973 3.76 -8.40 37.67
N PHE A 974 3.39 -9.18 36.66
CA PHE A 974 3.10 -10.60 36.81
C PHE A 974 4.42 -11.37 36.72
N THR A 975 4.69 -12.25 37.68
CA THR A 975 5.89 -13.10 37.64
C THR A 975 5.51 -14.56 37.84
N HIS A 976 6.15 -15.43 37.06
CA HIS A 976 6.02 -16.87 37.23
C HIS A 976 6.98 -17.40 38.31
N ASP A 977 7.94 -16.59 38.78
CA ASP A 977 8.95 -16.97 39.76
C ASP A 977 8.65 -16.34 41.13
N TYR A 978 8.27 -17.20 42.09
CA TYR A 978 7.96 -16.79 43.47
C TYR A 978 9.14 -16.06 44.16
N ASN A 979 10.38 -16.26 43.68
CA ASN A 979 11.55 -15.65 44.27
C ASN A 979 11.72 -14.16 43.92
N GLU A 980 11.14 -13.68 42.82
CA GLU A 980 11.21 -12.26 42.42
C GLU A 980 10.33 -11.36 43.31
N ILE A 981 9.27 -11.90 43.92
CA ILE A 981 8.33 -11.13 44.76
C ILE A 981 8.94 -10.78 46.14
N HIS A 982 10.00 -11.46 46.57
CA HIS A 982 10.63 -11.24 47.86
C HIS A 982 11.83 -10.27 47.84
N GLN A 983 12.25 -9.79 46.67
CA GLN A 983 13.20 -8.68 46.51
C GLN A 983 12.44 -7.38 46.31
#